data_AF-A0ABD2CHJ2-F1
#
_entry.id   AF-A0ABD2CHJ2-F1
#
_cell.length_a   1.000
_cell.length_b   1.000
_cell.length_c   1.000
_cell.angle_alpha   90.00
_cell.angle_beta   90.00
_cell.angle_gamma   90.00
#
_symmetry.space_group_name_H-M   'P 1'
#
loop_
_entity.id
_entity.type
_entity.pdbx_description
1 polymer ?
#
loop_
_entity_poly.entity_id
_entity_poly.type
_entity_poly.pdbx_seq_one_letter_code
_entity_poly.pdbx_strand_id
1 'polypeptide(L)'
;MIKVPLVRWVQNNFVYSTSQHIIFKFPKCTIANLNNIVNKANKNTTNWKDDLYRTMKVYPNFITEEEEISLMKEIDPYMQRLRYEFSHWDDAIHGYRETERKQWNEQNMKVINRIRQKAFPPGMPQLNLVHILDLTAEGWIKPHVDSIRFCGDVIAGLSLLSDSVMRLTMVSHEQEYREDFLLPRKSLYIMNGVARQKYNHEILKSEESYFQGQKIPRSRHTEQNIKKQISHKGGFSYFLFFKRAVSSKYLFIKWCFKNRATMNYEINRHFQYYPYMIHPFSVFRIYWEIIMIITSFITLIINPIFLAFYMDEKKQWYIYSNILDCIILCDVIMYFFTGYYDHWKSIVILDPYIIARKYIKSTFIVDILPAMPCQLINFIVNKSAWYFVILNLVKIIRIRAIIVYSRRLCSIYQINRQWYKLFEMCIIIIISVHWAACLEYYIPLIVSNVFGRNRGSWIDSDALKERGTNFHKYLICLNRATIALVCSAHYLDMKTPDDMLVNIILSVMGMLGFLFALAQIMQFINTLQSATKTHYKHFQQLQEYIKYKQLPYNLQHRILEYFNYCSKKKFTTYQHIIHQVSSYLQEELILHTYMKFINNVPLFQYIPESVMSQLINVLNFEIYLENDIIVKAGEEGDGLYFIASGTVAIYNNLWKEVCHLEDGTYFGDVFLFLKSMHHNVNIVAIEICEIYILYRTNFQLIMESHPDLFNVLYNAVSKHVNKPSL
;
A
#
# COMPACT_ATOMS: atom_id res chain seq x y z
N MET A 1 -24.32 -21.23 -9.15
CA MET A 1 -24.90 -20.29 -10.15
C MET A 1 -24.30 -18.91 -9.89
N ILE A 2 -23.72 -18.12 -10.79
CA ILE A 2 -23.38 -18.18 -12.22
C ILE A 2 -22.10 -17.31 -12.41
N LYS A 3 -21.09 -17.94 -13.01
CA LYS A 3 -20.01 -17.47 -13.91
C LYS A 3 -19.37 -16.07 -13.77
N VAL A 4 -18.08 -16.12 -13.40
CA VAL A 4 -16.97 -15.36 -14.01
C VAL A 4 -16.73 -15.86 -15.46
N PRO A 5 -16.28 -15.01 -16.40
CA PRO A 5 -14.90 -15.12 -16.89
C PRO A 5 -14.16 -13.79 -17.12
N LEU A 6 -12.85 -13.83 -16.88
CA LEU A 6 -11.82 -12.93 -17.43
C LEU A 6 -11.78 -13.00 -18.96
N VAL A 7 -11.46 -11.89 -19.66
CA VAL A 7 -10.47 -11.83 -20.78
C VAL A 7 -9.92 -10.39 -20.91
N ARG A 8 -8.58 -10.25 -20.91
CA ARG A 8 -7.81 -9.09 -21.41
C ARG A 8 -7.78 -9.14 -22.95
N TRP A 9 -7.75 -8.00 -23.64
CA TRP A 9 -6.65 -7.64 -24.57
C TRP A 9 -6.75 -6.17 -25.01
N VAL A 10 -5.57 -5.65 -25.31
CA VAL A 10 -5.19 -4.30 -25.69
C VAL A 10 -5.93 -3.80 -26.93
N GLN A 11 -6.40 -2.56 -26.90
CA GLN A 11 -6.30 -1.67 -28.07
C GLN A 11 -6.06 -0.24 -27.62
N ASN A 12 -4.92 0.29 -28.04
CA ASN A 12 -4.66 1.71 -28.14
C ASN A 12 -5.86 2.41 -28.77
N ASN A 13 -6.33 3.49 -28.18
CA ASN A 13 -6.88 4.62 -28.92
C ASN A 13 -6.63 5.87 -28.11
N PHE A 14 -5.57 6.58 -28.52
CA PHE A 14 -5.39 7.99 -28.20
C PHE A 14 -6.45 8.77 -28.98
N VAL A 15 -7.39 9.37 -28.26
CA VAL A 15 -8.20 10.47 -28.79
C VAL A 15 -8.18 11.54 -27.70
N TYR A 16 -7.49 12.65 -27.94
CA TYR A 16 -7.52 13.79 -27.03
C TYR A 16 -8.38 14.90 -27.64
N SER A 17 -9.50 15.19 -26.96
CA SER A 17 -10.41 16.32 -27.14
C SER A 17 -11.15 16.46 -25.79
N THR A 18 -11.50 17.60 -25.16
CA THR A 18 -12.23 18.82 -25.64
C THR A 18 -12.39 19.85 -24.49
N SER A 19 -13.11 20.97 -24.75
CA SER A 19 -13.79 22.00 -23.92
C SER A 19 -13.39 22.30 -22.46
N GLN A 20 -13.12 23.60 -22.16
CA GLN A 20 -12.91 24.14 -20.81
C GLN A 20 -13.93 25.23 -20.45
N HIS A 21 -14.46 25.18 -19.23
CA HIS A 21 -15.22 26.25 -18.59
C HIS A 21 -14.50 26.71 -17.31
N ILE A 22 -14.21 28.00 -17.19
CA ILE A 22 -13.75 28.58 -15.92
C ILE A 22 -14.99 29.10 -15.18
N ILE A 23 -15.33 28.50 -14.04
CA ILE A 23 -16.54 28.80 -13.27
C ILE A 23 -16.15 29.54 -11.99
N PHE A 24 -16.77 30.68 -11.72
CA PHE A 24 -16.56 31.44 -10.48
C PHE A 24 -17.74 31.15 -9.52
N LYS A 25 -17.48 30.58 -8.34
CA LYS A 25 -18.48 30.20 -7.30
C LYS A 25 -18.15 30.91 -5.99
N PHE A 26 -19.07 31.61 -5.29
CA PHE A 26 -18.75 32.43 -4.08
C PHE A 26 -19.75 32.33 -2.87
N PRO A 27 -19.46 32.70 -1.59
CA PRO A 27 -20.28 32.31 -0.42
C PRO A 27 -21.32 33.37 0.01
N LYS A 28 -22.21 33.00 0.96
CA LYS A 28 -23.36 33.77 1.50
C LYS A 28 -23.13 35.27 1.76
N CYS A 29 -24.11 36.08 1.37
CA CYS A 29 -24.35 37.43 1.88
C CYS A 29 -25.09 37.36 3.24
N THR A 30 -24.68 38.17 4.21
CA THR A 30 -25.45 38.43 5.43
C THR A 30 -26.74 39.16 5.10
N ILE A 31 -27.85 38.63 5.61
CA ILE A 31 -29.22 39.12 5.46
C ILE A 31 -29.31 40.54 6.05
N ALA A 32 -29.32 41.57 5.19
CA ALA A 32 -29.82 42.90 5.54
C ALA A 32 -30.17 43.76 4.30
N ASN A 33 -29.42 43.67 3.19
CA ASN A 33 -29.56 44.65 2.09
C ASN A 33 -30.24 44.16 0.80
N LEU A 34 -30.66 42.89 0.71
CA LEU A 34 -31.34 42.36 -0.51
C LEU A 34 -32.85 42.60 -0.54
N ASN A 35 -33.51 42.79 0.62
CA ASN A 35 -34.95 43.04 0.67
C ASN A 35 -35.35 44.36 -0.02
N ASN A 36 -34.43 45.34 -0.10
CA ASN A 36 -34.70 46.60 -0.79
C ASN A 36 -34.52 46.55 -2.32
N ILE A 37 -33.77 45.56 -2.84
CA ILE A 37 -33.57 45.39 -4.30
C ILE A 37 -34.65 44.47 -4.87
N VAL A 38 -35.02 43.41 -4.14
CA VAL A 38 -36.07 42.46 -4.58
C VAL A 38 -37.46 43.10 -4.55
N ASN A 39 -37.75 43.98 -3.57
CA ASN A 39 -39.05 44.65 -3.49
C ASN A 39 -39.30 45.72 -4.58
N LYS A 40 -38.29 46.11 -5.36
CA LYS A 40 -38.44 47.06 -6.46
C LYS A 40 -38.71 46.41 -7.83
N ALA A 41 -38.57 45.09 -7.95
CA ALA A 41 -38.80 44.35 -9.20
C ALA A 41 -40.21 43.73 -9.31
N ASN A 42 -41.03 43.80 -8.26
CA ASN A 42 -42.40 43.27 -8.24
C ASN A 42 -43.45 44.25 -8.79
N LYS A 43 -43.17 44.87 -9.93
CA LYS A 43 -44.22 45.48 -10.77
C LYS A 43 -43.95 45.19 -12.24
N ASN A 44 -44.77 44.28 -12.77
CA ASN A 44 -45.06 43.99 -14.17
C ASN A 44 -43.96 43.27 -14.98
N THR A 45 -44.16 41.97 -15.25
CA THR A 45 -44.16 41.36 -16.61
C THR A 45 -44.64 39.90 -16.57
N THR A 46 -45.56 39.55 -17.47
CA THR A 46 -46.35 38.29 -17.54
C THR A 46 -45.72 37.21 -18.44
N ASN A 47 -44.39 37.12 -18.56
CA ASN A 47 -43.72 36.15 -19.42
C ASN A 47 -42.45 35.59 -18.77
N TRP A 48 -42.46 34.31 -18.41
CA TRP A 48 -41.34 33.64 -17.72
C TRP A 48 -40.04 33.67 -18.54
N LYS A 49 -40.12 33.74 -19.88
CA LYS A 49 -38.95 33.89 -20.74
C LYS A 49 -38.27 35.24 -20.53
N ASP A 50 -39.04 36.32 -20.41
CA ASP A 50 -38.46 37.67 -20.23
C ASP A 50 -37.70 37.77 -18.91
N ASP A 51 -38.19 37.11 -17.86
CA ASP A 51 -37.49 37.01 -16.57
C ASP A 51 -36.24 36.12 -16.66
N LEU A 52 -36.30 35.03 -17.43
CA LEU A 52 -35.16 34.14 -17.68
C LEU A 52 -34.05 34.86 -18.46
N TYR A 53 -34.36 35.52 -19.58
CA TYR A 53 -33.40 36.30 -20.37
C TYR A 53 -32.88 37.55 -19.63
N ARG A 54 -33.64 38.10 -18.67
CA ARG A 54 -33.16 39.19 -17.79
C ARG A 54 -32.12 38.70 -16.79
N THR A 55 -32.23 37.46 -16.34
CA THR A 55 -31.42 36.87 -15.26
C THR A 55 -30.33 35.89 -15.71
N MET A 56 -30.36 35.46 -16.97
CA MET A 56 -29.30 34.74 -17.67
C MET A 56 -28.78 35.58 -18.85
N LYS A 57 -27.56 36.09 -18.75
CA LYS A 57 -26.92 36.94 -19.77
C LYS A 57 -25.68 36.28 -20.33
N VAL A 58 -25.53 36.26 -21.65
CA VAL A 58 -24.34 35.77 -22.34
C VAL A 58 -23.68 36.93 -23.10
N TYR A 59 -22.40 37.16 -22.84
CA TYR A 59 -21.57 38.18 -23.47
C TYR A 59 -20.58 37.48 -24.41
N PRO A 60 -20.85 37.42 -25.74
CA PRO A 60 -19.93 36.83 -26.69
C PRO A 60 -18.65 37.68 -26.83
N ASN A 61 -17.53 37.04 -27.18
CA ASN A 61 -16.22 37.71 -27.38
C ASN A 61 -15.78 38.57 -26.18
N PHE A 62 -16.06 38.12 -24.96
CA PHE A 62 -15.68 38.82 -23.74
C PHE A 62 -14.17 38.84 -23.50
N ILE A 63 -13.44 37.84 -24.02
CA ILE A 63 -11.98 37.78 -24.01
C ILE A 63 -11.42 37.75 -25.43
N THR A 64 -10.20 38.24 -25.59
CA THR A 64 -9.45 38.11 -26.85
C THR A 64 -8.83 36.71 -26.98
N GLU A 65 -8.40 36.35 -28.18
CA GLU A 65 -7.71 35.07 -28.42
C GLU A 65 -6.36 35.00 -27.70
N GLU A 66 -5.66 36.12 -27.55
CA GLU A 66 -4.41 36.21 -26.77
C GLU A 66 -4.66 35.99 -25.28
N GLU A 67 -5.74 36.57 -24.73
CA GLU A 67 -6.16 36.37 -23.34
C GLU A 67 -6.55 34.90 -23.09
N GLU A 68 -7.27 34.27 -24.03
CA GLU A 68 -7.58 32.84 -23.98
C GLU A 68 -6.31 31.98 -23.98
N ILE A 69 -5.35 32.24 -24.86
CA ILE A 69 -4.08 31.50 -24.90
C ILE A 69 -3.28 31.69 -23.60
N SER A 70 -3.27 32.89 -23.04
CA SER A 70 -2.60 33.19 -21.76
C SER A 70 -3.24 32.43 -20.59
N LEU A 71 -4.57 32.36 -20.53
CA LEU A 71 -5.30 31.56 -19.55
C LEU A 71 -4.97 30.07 -19.72
N MET A 72 -4.99 29.57 -20.96
CA MET A 72 -4.67 28.17 -21.25
C MET A 72 -3.23 27.82 -20.87
N LYS A 73 -2.24 28.66 -21.16
CA LYS A 73 -0.84 28.43 -20.77
C LYS A 73 -0.65 28.31 -19.27
N GLU A 74 -1.46 29.02 -18.47
CA GLU A 74 -1.39 28.96 -17.01
C GLU A 74 -2.14 27.75 -16.43
N ILE A 75 -3.22 27.30 -17.09
CA ILE A 75 -4.13 26.24 -16.62
C ILE A 75 -3.72 24.84 -17.12
N ASP A 76 -3.41 24.70 -18.41
CA ASP A 76 -3.14 23.42 -19.07
C ASP A 76 -2.03 22.59 -18.40
N PRO A 77 -0.89 23.15 -17.98
CA PRO A 77 0.18 22.37 -17.38
C PRO A 77 -0.26 21.61 -16.14
N TYR A 78 -1.28 22.09 -15.43
CA TYR A 78 -1.87 21.43 -14.28
C TYR A 78 -3.03 20.51 -14.70
N MET A 79 -3.99 21.03 -15.48
CA MET A 79 -5.18 20.29 -15.90
C MET A 79 -4.84 19.04 -16.72
N GLN A 80 -3.82 19.07 -17.59
CA GLN A 80 -3.35 17.91 -18.36
C GLN A 80 -2.83 16.76 -17.51
N ARG A 81 -2.52 16.99 -16.23
CA ARG A 81 -2.08 15.93 -15.30
C ARG A 81 -3.24 15.22 -14.62
N LEU A 82 -4.45 15.79 -14.66
CA LEU A 82 -5.66 15.22 -14.09
C LEU A 82 -6.30 14.24 -15.09
N ARG A 83 -6.83 13.14 -14.58
CA ARG A 83 -7.61 12.18 -15.38
C ARG A 83 -9.05 12.65 -15.43
N TYR A 84 -9.73 12.37 -16.54
CA TYR A 84 -11.17 12.55 -16.59
C TYR A 84 -11.88 11.54 -15.69
N GLU A 85 -12.80 12.04 -14.89
CA GLU A 85 -13.63 11.28 -13.96
C GLU A 85 -15.04 11.13 -14.53
N PHE A 86 -15.64 9.97 -14.28
CA PHE A 86 -16.99 9.61 -14.78
C PHE A 86 -17.94 9.25 -13.63
N SER A 87 -17.50 9.46 -12.40
CA SER A 87 -18.27 9.23 -11.17
C SER A 87 -17.89 10.35 -10.21
N HIS A 88 -18.75 11.36 -10.12
CA HIS A 88 -18.68 12.43 -9.11
C HIS A 88 -19.56 12.02 -7.90
N TRP A 89 -19.28 12.57 -6.72
CA TRP A 89 -19.97 12.15 -5.49
C TRP A 89 -21.48 12.46 -5.47
N ASP A 90 -21.94 13.40 -6.30
CA ASP A 90 -23.36 13.72 -6.53
C ASP A 90 -23.91 13.24 -7.89
N ASP A 91 -23.09 12.53 -8.69
CA ASP A 91 -23.39 12.05 -10.04
C ASP A 91 -23.87 13.12 -11.05
N ALA A 92 -23.60 14.42 -10.80
CA ALA A 92 -24.05 15.54 -11.61
C ALA A 92 -23.18 15.82 -12.84
N ILE A 93 -21.89 15.45 -12.85
CA ILE A 93 -20.96 15.75 -13.94
C ILE A 93 -20.31 14.46 -14.48
N HIS A 94 -20.29 14.33 -15.81
CA HIS A 94 -19.76 13.15 -16.52
C HIS A 94 -18.62 13.54 -17.47
N GLY A 95 -17.51 12.82 -17.41
CA GLY A 95 -16.36 13.04 -18.30
C GLY A 95 -15.67 14.37 -18.04
N TYR A 96 -15.31 14.64 -16.78
CA TYR A 96 -14.77 15.95 -16.36
C TYR A 96 -13.44 15.84 -15.61
N ARG A 97 -12.70 16.95 -15.58
CA ARG A 97 -11.59 17.18 -14.65
C ARG A 97 -11.76 18.58 -14.07
N GLU A 98 -11.51 18.73 -12.79
CA GLU A 98 -11.73 20.00 -12.09
C GLU A 98 -10.57 20.40 -11.18
N THR A 99 -10.42 21.70 -10.95
CA THR A 99 -9.53 22.24 -9.93
C THR A 99 -9.96 23.63 -9.49
N GLU A 100 -9.34 24.14 -8.42
CA GLU A 100 -9.56 25.49 -7.94
C GLU A 100 -8.24 26.24 -7.84
N ARG A 101 -8.24 27.51 -8.24
CA ARG A 101 -7.04 28.34 -8.27
C ARG A 101 -7.29 29.72 -7.67
N LYS A 102 -6.42 30.12 -6.74
CA LYS A 102 -6.45 31.43 -6.09
C LYS A 102 -5.55 32.47 -6.75
N GLN A 103 -4.35 32.06 -7.17
CA GLN A 103 -3.33 32.96 -7.70
C GLN A 103 -3.25 32.84 -9.21
N TRP A 104 -3.30 33.97 -9.90
CA TRP A 104 -3.16 34.08 -11.35
C TRP A 104 -1.99 35.01 -11.69
N ASN A 105 -1.36 34.81 -12.84
CA ASN A 105 -0.34 35.74 -13.31
C ASN A 105 -0.94 37.15 -13.54
N GLU A 106 -0.11 38.19 -13.62
CA GLU A 106 -0.59 39.58 -13.72
C GLU A 106 -1.49 39.83 -14.93
N GLN A 107 -1.23 39.15 -16.06
CA GLN A 107 -2.01 39.29 -17.28
C GLN A 107 -3.42 38.69 -17.12
N ASN A 108 -3.50 37.45 -16.63
CA ASN A 108 -4.75 36.73 -16.40
C ASN A 108 -5.53 37.35 -15.25
N MET A 109 -4.87 37.90 -14.23
CA MET A 109 -5.53 38.62 -13.14
C MET A 109 -6.36 39.82 -13.62
N LYS A 110 -5.92 40.51 -14.68
CA LYS A 110 -6.71 41.58 -15.31
C LYS A 110 -8.02 41.04 -15.89
N VAL A 111 -7.98 39.88 -16.54
CA VAL A 111 -9.19 39.21 -17.08
C VAL A 111 -10.11 38.77 -15.95
N ILE A 112 -9.57 38.13 -14.90
CA ILE A 112 -10.33 37.71 -13.71
C ILE A 112 -11.02 38.92 -13.04
N ASN A 113 -10.31 40.04 -12.88
CA ASN A 113 -10.87 41.26 -12.31
C ASN A 113 -11.94 41.89 -13.20
N ARG A 114 -11.79 41.82 -14.53
CA ARG A 114 -12.81 42.28 -15.50
C ARG A 114 -14.10 41.46 -15.37
N ILE A 115 -13.99 40.14 -15.20
CA ILE A 115 -15.15 39.26 -14.94
C ILE A 115 -15.81 39.65 -13.62
N ARG A 116 -15.03 39.83 -12.56
CA ARG A 116 -15.53 40.21 -11.23
C ARG A 116 -16.29 41.54 -11.23
N GLN A 117 -15.75 42.56 -11.88
CA GLN A 117 -16.41 43.86 -12.01
C GLN A 117 -17.69 43.80 -12.85
N LYS A 118 -17.76 42.91 -13.85
CA LYS A 118 -18.92 42.77 -14.72
C LYS A 118 -20.05 41.96 -14.07
N ALA A 119 -19.70 40.90 -13.34
CA ALA A 119 -20.66 39.97 -12.76
C ALA A 119 -21.21 40.40 -11.40
N PHE A 120 -20.45 41.19 -10.62
CA PHE A 120 -20.80 41.50 -9.23
C PHE A 120 -20.83 43.00 -8.93
N PRO A 121 -21.80 43.49 -8.11
CA PRO A 121 -21.82 44.88 -7.64
C PRO A 121 -20.58 45.23 -6.79
N PRO A 122 -20.14 46.51 -6.77
CA PRO A 122 -19.02 46.94 -5.95
C PRO A 122 -19.31 46.73 -4.45
N GLY A 123 -18.39 46.09 -3.73
CA GLY A 123 -18.48 45.84 -2.29
C GLY A 123 -19.01 44.46 -1.87
N MET A 124 -19.38 43.58 -2.81
CA MET A 124 -19.81 42.21 -2.50
C MET A 124 -18.61 41.30 -2.18
N PRO A 125 -18.65 40.48 -1.09
CA PRO A 125 -17.59 39.52 -0.78
C PRO A 125 -17.47 38.44 -1.87
N GLN A 126 -16.25 38.16 -2.30
CA GLN A 126 -15.92 37.16 -3.32
C GLN A 126 -15.08 36.04 -2.67
N LEU A 127 -15.29 34.75 -2.99
CA LEU A 127 -14.24 33.77 -2.67
C LEU A 127 -13.00 34.11 -3.47
N ASN A 128 -11.90 33.67 -2.88
CA ASN A 128 -10.61 33.84 -3.48
C ASN A 128 -10.30 32.76 -4.52
N LEU A 129 -11.06 31.65 -4.54
CA LEU A 129 -10.81 30.49 -5.39
C LEU A 129 -11.69 30.55 -6.65
N VAL A 130 -11.05 30.43 -7.80
CA VAL A 130 -11.69 30.32 -9.11
C VAL A 130 -11.74 28.84 -9.47
N HIS A 131 -12.93 28.31 -9.73
CA HIS A 131 -13.13 26.91 -10.12
C HIS A 131 -12.89 26.76 -11.63
N ILE A 132 -12.22 25.69 -12.02
CA ILE A 132 -11.86 25.41 -13.40
C ILE A 132 -12.37 24.01 -13.70
N LEU A 133 -13.29 23.92 -14.64
CA LEU A 133 -13.92 22.69 -15.07
C LEU A 133 -13.55 22.42 -16.53
N ASP A 134 -13.19 21.19 -16.86
CA ASP A 134 -12.87 20.78 -18.21
C ASP A 134 -13.60 19.50 -18.53
N LEU A 135 -14.31 19.49 -19.65
CA LEU A 135 -15.20 18.42 -20.10
C LEU A 135 -14.63 17.75 -21.35
N THR A 136 -14.68 16.42 -21.41
CA THR A 136 -14.36 15.66 -22.64
C THR A 136 -15.34 16.00 -23.77
N ALA A 137 -15.09 15.49 -24.99
CA ALA A 137 -15.98 15.68 -26.16
C ALA A 137 -17.39 15.21 -25.89
N GLU A 138 -17.46 14.10 -25.18
CA GLU A 138 -18.67 13.41 -24.81
C GLU A 138 -19.10 13.79 -23.40
N GLY A 139 -18.40 14.68 -22.70
CA GLY A 139 -18.70 15.08 -21.33
C GLY A 139 -19.92 16.01 -21.26
N TRP A 140 -20.69 15.88 -20.19
CA TRP A 140 -21.89 16.69 -19.96
C TRP A 140 -22.10 16.94 -18.48
N ILE A 141 -22.90 17.96 -18.19
CA ILE A 141 -23.37 18.27 -16.85
C ILE A 141 -24.87 17.97 -16.85
N LYS A 142 -25.33 17.10 -15.96
CA LYS A 142 -26.75 16.74 -15.81
C LYS A 142 -27.55 17.94 -15.26
N PRO A 143 -28.89 17.95 -15.42
CA PRO A 143 -29.75 18.97 -14.82
C PRO A 143 -29.56 19.01 -13.31
N HIS A 144 -29.13 20.17 -12.78
CA HIS A 144 -28.97 20.37 -11.35
C HIS A 144 -29.14 21.84 -10.97
N VAL A 145 -29.40 22.09 -9.69
CA VAL A 145 -29.34 23.42 -9.07
C VAL A 145 -28.19 23.44 -8.08
N ASP A 146 -27.19 24.29 -8.36
CA ASP A 146 -26.03 24.48 -7.50
C ASP A 146 -26.45 25.05 -6.14
N SER A 147 -25.92 24.48 -5.05
CA SER A 147 -26.26 24.93 -3.70
C SER A 147 -25.84 26.39 -3.46
N ILE A 148 -26.81 27.22 -3.05
CA ILE A 148 -26.59 28.64 -2.70
C ILE A 148 -25.53 28.79 -1.60
N ARG A 149 -25.44 27.83 -0.68
CA ARG A 149 -24.46 27.84 0.41
C ARG A 149 -23.02 27.84 -0.10
N PHE A 150 -22.75 27.14 -1.20
CA PHE A 150 -21.40 26.91 -1.73
C PHE A 150 -21.10 27.78 -2.96
N CYS A 151 -22.11 28.11 -3.76
CA CYS A 151 -21.94 28.82 -5.03
C CYS A 151 -22.44 30.28 -5.01
N GLY A 152 -23.21 30.72 -4.01
CA GLY A 152 -23.64 32.12 -3.82
C GLY A 152 -24.96 32.49 -4.46
N ASP A 153 -25.13 33.78 -4.84
CA ASP A 153 -26.35 34.29 -5.52
C ASP A 153 -26.14 34.64 -7.02
N VAL A 154 -24.90 34.81 -7.46
CA VAL A 154 -24.53 34.99 -8.89
C VAL A 154 -23.47 33.96 -9.33
N ILE A 155 -23.70 33.25 -10.43
CA ILE A 155 -22.72 32.37 -11.09
C ILE A 155 -22.23 33.08 -12.34
N ALA A 156 -20.92 33.18 -12.50
CA ALA A 156 -20.30 33.68 -13.72
C ALA A 156 -19.39 32.58 -14.28
N GLY A 157 -19.55 32.24 -15.56
CA GLY A 157 -18.73 31.24 -16.22
C GLY A 157 -18.16 31.75 -17.54
N LEU A 158 -16.87 31.49 -17.76
CA LEU A 158 -16.15 31.84 -18.97
C LEU A 158 -15.98 30.57 -19.83
N SER A 159 -16.55 30.58 -21.03
CA SER A 159 -16.48 29.45 -21.97
C SER A 159 -15.24 29.56 -22.86
N LEU A 160 -14.38 28.55 -22.81
CA LEU A 160 -13.09 28.49 -23.52
C LEU A 160 -13.05 27.29 -24.49
N LEU A 161 -12.15 27.36 -25.47
CA LEU A 161 -11.81 26.32 -26.45
C LEU A 161 -12.90 25.96 -27.48
N SER A 162 -14.16 25.83 -27.10
CA SER A 162 -15.25 25.47 -28.00
C SER A 162 -16.61 26.01 -27.57
N ASP A 163 -17.54 26.07 -28.51
CA ASP A 163 -18.93 26.43 -28.26
C ASP A 163 -19.65 25.32 -27.48
N SER A 164 -20.65 25.69 -26.68
CA SER A 164 -21.48 24.75 -25.93
C SER A 164 -22.91 25.26 -25.81
N VAL A 165 -23.84 24.35 -25.53
CA VAL A 165 -25.26 24.69 -25.31
C VAL A 165 -25.60 24.37 -23.87
N MET A 166 -26.07 25.37 -23.15
CA MET A 166 -26.60 25.25 -21.80
C MET A 166 -28.13 25.24 -21.86
N ARG A 167 -28.77 24.26 -21.23
CA ARG A 167 -30.23 24.22 -21.12
C ARG A 167 -30.67 24.56 -19.71
N LEU A 168 -31.70 25.40 -19.61
CA LEU A 168 -32.38 25.74 -18.36
C LEU A 168 -33.78 25.13 -18.38
N THR A 169 -34.09 24.29 -17.38
CA THR A 169 -35.42 23.71 -17.16
C THR A 169 -35.95 24.06 -15.78
N MET A 170 -37.21 24.51 -15.67
CA MET A 170 -37.77 24.91 -14.38
C MET A 170 -37.91 23.69 -13.46
N VAL A 171 -37.49 23.82 -12.20
CA VAL A 171 -37.59 22.74 -11.20
C VAL A 171 -39.06 22.36 -11.02
N SER A 172 -39.37 21.07 -11.10
CA SER A 172 -40.72 20.49 -11.01
C SER A 172 -41.63 20.70 -12.23
N HIS A 173 -41.18 21.40 -13.27
CA HIS A 173 -41.91 21.61 -14.52
C HIS A 173 -40.98 21.50 -15.74
N GLU A 174 -40.14 20.46 -15.77
CA GLU A 174 -39.02 20.36 -16.71
C GLU A 174 -39.46 20.23 -18.19
N GLN A 175 -40.67 19.76 -18.45
CA GLN A 175 -41.23 19.63 -19.81
C GLN A 175 -41.96 20.89 -20.31
N GLU A 176 -42.43 21.75 -19.41
CA GLU A 176 -43.26 22.92 -19.75
C GLU A 176 -42.41 24.19 -19.94
N TYR A 177 -41.38 24.36 -19.12
CA TYR A 177 -40.56 25.56 -19.08
C TYR A 177 -39.09 25.22 -19.33
N ARG A 178 -38.71 25.23 -20.62
CA ARG A 178 -37.38 24.89 -21.11
C ARG A 178 -36.88 25.93 -22.10
N GLU A 179 -35.63 26.36 -21.95
CA GLU A 179 -34.94 27.24 -22.90
C GLU A 179 -33.46 26.85 -23.02
N ASP A 180 -32.93 26.84 -24.25
CA ASP A 180 -31.53 26.51 -24.55
C ASP A 180 -30.76 27.82 -24.86
N PHE A 181 -29.56 27.97 -24.32
CA PHE A 181 -28.67 29.13 -24.50
C PHE A 181 -27.35 28.69 -25.16
N LEU A 182 -26.96 29.38 -26.23
CA LEU A 182 -25.65 29.19 -26.84
C LEU A 182 -24.56 29.93 -26.04
N LEU A 183 -23.52 29.19 -25.67
CA LEU A 183 -22.31 29.71 -25.02
C LEU A 183 -21.14 29.61 -26.01
N PRO A 184 -20.90 30.65 -26.83
CA PRO A 184 -19.82 30.60 -27.80
C PRO A 184 -18.45 30.64 -27.12
N ARG A 185 -17.41 30.13 -27.79
CA ARG A 185 -16.02 30.23 -27.35
C ARG A 185 -15.66 31.69 -27.09
N LYS A 186 -14.92 31.96 -26.01
CA LYS A 186 -14.55 33.29 -25.51
C LYS A 186 -15.71 34.11 -24.95
N SER A 187 -16.85 33.49 -24.63
CA SER A 187 -17.99 34.18 -24.01
C SER A 187 -17.98 34.10 -22.48
N LEU A 188 -18.54 35.13 -21.86
CA LEU A 188 -18.85 35.15 -20.43
C LEU A 188 -20.36 35.03 -20.27
N TYR A 189 -20.84 34.03 -19.53
CA TYR A 189 -22.23 33.97 -19.10
C TYR A 189 -22.36 34.31 -17.62
N ILE A 190 -23.47 34.97 -17.27
CA ILE A 190 -23.79 35.38 -15.90
C ILE A 190 -25.23 34.94 -15.62
N MET A 191 -25.40 34.16 -14.56
CA MET A 191 -26.68 33.65 -14.09
C MET A 191 -26.94 34.15 -12.67
N ASN A 192 -28.07 34.83 -12.48
CA ASN A 192 -28.52 35.33 -11.18
C ASN A 192 -30.04 35.15 -11.01
N GLY A 193 -30.60 35.59 -9.88
CA GLY A 193 -32.06 35.65 -9.68
C GLY A 193 -32.78 34.33 -9.99
N VAL A 194 -33.85 34.40 -10.77
CA VAL A 194 -34.71 33.23 -11.08
C VAL A 194 -34.00 32.18 -11.92
N ALA A 195 -33.19 32.55 -12.91
CA ALA A 195 -32.42 31.60 -13.74
C ALA A 195 -31.51 30.70 -12.90
N ARG A 196 -30.97 31.23 -11.79
CA ARG A 196 -30.11 30.48 -10.88
C ARG A 196 -30.88 29.67 -9.85
N GLN A 197 -31.94 30.23 -9.27
CA GLN A 197 -32.60 29.67 -8.09
C GLN A 197 -33.74 28.70 -8.42
N LYS A 198 -34.37 28.85 -9.59
CA LYS A 198 -35.60 28.12 -9.95
C LYS A 198 -35.47 27.22 -11.18
N TYR A 199 -34.32 27.24 -11.85
CA TYR A 199 -34.07 26.42 -13.04
C TYR A 199 -32.88 25.49 -12.80
N ASN A 200 -33.04 24.22 -13.15
CA ASN A 200 -31.95 23.29 -13.35
C ASN A 200 -31.13 23.75 -14.55
N HIS A 201 -29.81 23.74 -14.42
CA HIS A 201 -28.90 24.02 -15.52
C HIS A 201 -28.14 22.76 -15.92
N GLU A 202 -28.06 22.51 -17.22
CA GLU A 202 -27.31 21.40 -17.79
C GLU A 202 -26.46 21.87 -18.98
N ILE A 203 -25.31 21.23 -19.18
CA ILE A 203 -24.50 21.39 -20.40
C ILE A 203 -24.69 20.11 -21.21
N LEU A 204 -25.28 20.24 -22.40
CA LEU A 204 -25.75 19.09 -23.18
C LEU A 204 -24.62 18.17 -23.66
N LYS A 205 -24.93 16.91 -23.98
CA LYS A 205 -23.99 16.00 -24.66
C LYS A 205 -23.75 16.43 -26.10
N SER A 206 -22.63 16.04 -26.69
CA SER A 206 -22.33 16.31 -28.12
C SER A 206 -23.43 15.81 -29.08
N GLU A 207 -24.09 14.71 -28.74
CA GLU A 207 -25.20 14.14 -29.52
C GLU A 207 -26.48 14.98 -29.45
N GLU A 208 -26.69 15.72 -28.35
CA GLU A 208 -27.91 16.47 -28.04
C GLU A 208 -27.72 18.00 -28.16
N SER A 209 -26.48 18.44 -28.42
CA SER A 209 -26.07 19.85 -28.47
C SER A 209 -26.52 20.53 -29.77
N TYR A 210 -27.83 20.72 -29.92
CA TYR A 210 -28.43 21.53 -30.99
C TYR A 210 -28.87 22.89 -30.46
N PHE A 211 -28.61 23.94 -31.22
CA PHE A 211 -29.13 25.27 -30.96
C PHE A 211 -29.82 25.79 -32.22
N GLN A 212 -31.10 26.16 -32.11
CA GLN A 212 -31.92 26.61 -33.25
C GLN A 212 -31.88 25.65 -34.46
N GLY A 213 -31.87 24.34 -34.20
CA GLY A 213 -31.84 23.29 -35.23
C GLY A 213 -30.45 23.01 -35.84
N GLN A 214 -29.41 23.76 -35.47
CA GLN A 214 -28.03 23.51 -35.92
C GLN A 214 -27.25 22.75 -34.86
N LYS A 215 -26.50 21.73 -35.28
CA LYS A 215 -25.62 20.96 -34.39
C LYS A 215 -24.39 21.80 -34.04
N ILE A 216 -24.10 21.95 -32.75
CA ILE A 216 -22.93 22.69 -32.26
C ILE A 216 -21.80 21.69 -31.95
N PRO A 217 -20.74 21.62 -32.78
CA PRO A 217 -19.64 20.68 -32.58
C PRO A 217 -18.71 21.13 -31.45
N ARG A 218 -18.32 20.20 -30.57
CA ARG A 218 -17.28 20.42 -29.54
C ARG A 218 -15.96 19.82 -30.01
N SER A 219 -14.90 20.63 -30.16
CA SER A 219 -13.55 20.16 -30.51
C SER A 219 -12.44 21.01 -29.86
N ARG A 220 -11.24 20.44 -29.63
CA ARG A 220 -10.05 21.17 -29.14
C ARG A 220 -9.07 21.44 -30.29
N HIS A 221 -8.91 22.70 -30.71
CA HIS A 221 -7.92 23.09 -31.70
C HIS A 221 -6.50 23.29 -31.11
N THR A 222 -5.84 22.22 -30.62
CA THR A 222 -4.39 22.29 -30.29
C THR A 222 -3.62 20.96 -30.44
N GLU A 223 -4.03 20.04 -31.31
CA GLU A 223 -3.30 18.76 -31.51
C GLU A 223 -2.41 18.67 -32.75
N GLN A 224 -2.51 19.59 -33.72
CA GLN A 224 -1.78 19.46 -34.99
C GLN A 224 -0.31 19.93 -34.95
N ASN A 225 0.10 20.75 -33.97
CA ASN A 225 1.48 21.30 -33.94
C ASN A 225 2.45 20.56 -33.01
N ILE A 226 1.98 19.78 -32.03
CA ILE A 226 2.85 19.02 -31.11
C ILE A 226 3.13 17.60 -31.63
N LYS A 227 2.20 17.01 -32.39
CA LYS A 227 2.39 15.67 -32.99
C LYS A 227 3.47 15.64 -34.08
N LYS A 228 3.74 16.76 -34.78
CA LYS A 228 4.80 16.83 -35.81
C LYS A 228 6.23 16.88 -35.25
N GLN A 229 6.43 17.26 -33.98
CA GLN A 229 7.77 17.28 -33.38
C GLN A 229 8.12 16.03 -32.56
N ILE A 230 7.13 15.21 -32.17
CA ILE A 230 7.34 14.12 -31.21
C ILE A 230 7.11 12.71 -31.81
N SER A 231 6.44 12.57 -32.96
CA SER A 231 6.21 11.24 -33.57
C SER A 231 7.42 10.62 -34.29
N HIS A 232 8.62 11.18 -34.16
CA HIS A 232 9.82 10.68 -34.84
C HIS A 232 10.71 9.75 -34.00
N LYS A 233 10.31 9.31 -32.79
CA LYS A 233 11.12 8.34 -32.00
C LYS A 233 10.27 7.18 -31.44
N GLY A 234 10.63 5.95 -31.84
CA GLY A 234 9.80 4.74 -31.81
C GLY A 234 9.48 4.08 -30.46
N GLY A 235 8.55 3.11 -30.51
CA GLY A 235 7.83 2.48 -29.39
C GLY A 235 8.65 1.67 -28.37
N PHE A 236 9.90 1.29 -28.66
CA PHE A 236 10.77 0.64 -27.67
C PHE A 236 11.28 1.63 -26.61
N SER A 237 11.57 2.88 -27.03
CA SER A 237 11.99 3.96 -26.12
C SER A 237 10.87 4.36 -25.16
N TYR A 238 9.61 4.34 -25.62
CA TYR A 238 8.44 4.72 -24.82
C TYR A 238 8.12 3.69 -23.72
N PHE A 239 8.27 2.39 -24.01
CA PHE A 239 8.08 1.32 -23.04
C PHE A 239 9.14 1.31 -21.92
N LEU A 240 10.41 1.55 -22.28
CA LEU A 240 11.50 1.69 -21.31
C LEU A 240 11.33 2.97 -20.47
N PHE A 241 10.83 4.05 -21.05
CA PHE A 241 10.62 5.34 -20.37
C PHE A 241 9.66 5.22 -19.17
N PHE A 242 8.53 4.53 -19.30
CA PHE A 242 7.58 4.33 -18.20
C PHE A 242 8.08 3.38 -17.11
N LYS A 243 8.88 2.36 -17.47
CA LYS A 243 9.41 1.39 -16.49
C LYS A 243 10.48 1.96 -15.55
N ARG A 244 10.97 3.18 -15.82
CA ARG A 244 11.97 3.91 -15.00
C ARG A 244 11.37 4.74 -13.88
N ALA A 245 10.06 4.99 -13.90
CA ALA A 245 9.34 5.71 -12.85
C ALA A 245 8.91 4.79 -11.70
N VAL A 246 8.45 5.39 -10.59
CA VAL A 246 7.87 4.67 -9.44
C VAL A 246 6.72 3.78 -9.89
N SER A 247 6.67 2.54 -9.37
CA SER A 247 5.52 1.65 -9.55
C SER A 247 4.65 1.59 -8.30
N SER A 248 3.33 1.61 -8.44
CA SER A 248 2.41 1.44 -7.30
C SER A 248 2.23 -0.02 -6.85
N LYS A 249 2.91 -0.97 -7.50
CA LYS A 249 2.68 -2.41 -7.30
C LYS A 249 3.20 -2.94 -5.95
N TYR A 250 4.17 -2.27 -5.34
CA TYR A 250 4.90 -2.78 -4.17
C TYR A 250 4.43 -2.12 -2.86
N LEU A 251 4.18 -2.93 -1.82
CA LEU A 251 3.66 -2.45 -0.52
C LEU A 251 4.59 -1.44 0.17
N PHE A 252 5.90 -1.64 0.07
CA PHE A 252 6.91 -0.74 0.65
C PHE A 252 6.80 0.71 0.13
N ILE A 253 6.27 0.91 -1.08
CA ILE A 253 6.13 2.23 -1.68
C ILE A 253 4.99 3.02 -1.02
N LYS A 254 3.98 2.35 -0.44
CA LYS A 254 2.95 3.00 0.39
C LYS A 254 3.52 3.56 1.70
N TRP A 255 4.63 2.99 2.19
CA TRP A 255 5.34 3.53 3.35
C TRP A 255 6.18 4.76 2.98
N CYS A 256 6.81 4.77 1.80
CA CYS A 256 7.62 5.90 1.33
C CYS A 256 6.77 7.09 0.86
N PHE A 257 5.61 6.81 0.25
CA PHE A 257 4.68 7.82 -0.25
C PHE A 257 3.33 7.62 0.43
N LYS A 258 2.93 8.60 1.26
CA LYS A 258 1.70 8.57 2.05
C LYS A 258 0.47 8.26 1.18
N ASN A 259 0.31 8.97 0.06
CA ASN A 259 -0.88 8.90 -0.80
C ASN A 259 -0.52 8.81 -2.31
N ARG A 260 -1.45 8.34 -3.14
CA ARG A 260 -1.27 8.28 -4.62
C ARG A 260 -0.96 9.66 -5.23
N ALA A 261 -1.49 10.74 -4.67
CA ALA A 261 -1.21 12.10 -5.10
C ALA A 261 0.29 12.46 -4.96
N THR A 262 0.92 12.11 -3.82
CA THR A 262 2.36 12.35 -3.60
C THR A 262 3.22 11.51 -4.55
N MET A 263 2.80 10.29 -4.86
CA MET A 263 3.47 9.44 -5.85
C MET A 263 3.35 10.02 -7.27
N ASN A 264 2.16 10.50 -7.66
CA ASN A 264 1.97 11.15 -8.96
C ASN A 264 2.78 12.46 -9.06
N TYR A 265 2.88 13.22 -7.97
CA TYR A 265 3.75 14.39 -7.89
C TYR A 265 5.21 14.02 -8.11
N GLU A 266 5.72 12.97 -7.46
CA GLU A 266 7.11 12.52 -7.63
C GLU A 266 7.37 11.97 -9.04
N ILE A 267 6.43 11.23 -9.62
CA ILE A 267 6.52 10.76 -11.02
C ILE A 267 6.62 11.97 -11.96
N ASN A 268 5.79 12.99 -11.76
CA ASN A 268 5.84 14.21 -12.58
C ASN A 268 7.14 14.98 -12.38
N ARG A 269 7.61 15.14 -11.14
CA ARG A 269 8.90 15.76 -10.81
C ARG A 269 10.06 15.02 -11.48
N HIS A 270 10.05 13.69 -11.42
CA HIS A 270 11.07 12.84 -12.04
C HIS A 270 11.14 13.06 -13.55
N PHE A 271 10.00 13.04 -14.25
CA PHE A 271 9.99 13.24 -15.71
C PHE A 271 10.28 14.68 -16.14
N GLN A 272 9.91 15.68 -15.34
CA GLN A 272 10.14 17.09 -15.68
C GLN A 272 11.59 17.53 -15.47
N TYR A 273 12.17 17.16 -14.33
CA TYR A 273 13.49 17.67 -13.92
C TYR A 273 14.62 16.65 -14.15
N TYR A 274 14.32 15.35 -14.14
CA TYR A 274 15.33 14.29 -14.16
C TYR A 274 15.00 13.15 -15.15
N PRO A 275 14.73 13.43 -16.44
CA PRO A 275 14.25 12.43 -17.41
C PRO A 275 15.25 11.29 -17.66
N TYR A 276 16.56 11.54 -17.48
CA TYR A 276 17.63 10.57 -17.66
C TYR A 276 17.96 9.76 -16.40
N MET A 277 17.31 10.02 -15.28
CA MET A 277 17.55 9.30 -14.04
C MET A 277 16.61 8.10 -13.90
N ILE A 278 17.03 7.11 -13.14
CA ILE A 278 16.28 5.90 -12.81
C ILE A 278 15.79 6.05 -11.39
N HIS A 279 14.48 5.96 -11.22
CA HIS A 279 13.92 6.00 -9.88
C HIS A 279 14.31 4.73 -9.10
N PRO A 280 14.74 4.83 -7.82
CA PRO A 280 15.13 3.65 -7.03
C PRO A 280 14.01 2.60 -6.93
N PHE A 281 12.76 3.04 -6.81
CA PHE A 281 11.59 2.15 -6.73
C PHE A 281 10.94 1.85 -8.10
N SER A 282 11.73 1.92 -9.18
CA SER A 282 11.25 1.58 -10.51
C SER A 282 11.22 0.09 -10.76
N VAL A 283 10.27 -0.36 -11.58
CA VAL A 283 10.19 -1.78 -12.01
C VAL A 283 11.48 -2.19 -12.71
N PHE A 284 12.02 -1.30 -13.55
CA PHE A 284 13.29 -1.52 -14.23
C PHE A 284 14.44 -1.77 -13.23
N ARG A 285 14.57 -0.93 -12.19
CA ARG A 285 15.64 -1.10 -11.18
C ARG A 285 15.53 -2.43 -10.45
N ILE A 286 14.32 -2.88 -10.13
CA ILE A 286 14.08 -4.16 -9.46
C ILE A 286 14.52 -5.34 -10.34
N TYR A 287 14.11 -5.37 -11.61
CA TYR A 287 14.55 -6.42 -12.53
C TYR A 287 16.06 -6.40 -12.75
N TRP A 288 16.65 -5.21 -12.86
CA TRP A 288 18.10 -5.05 -12.98
C TRP A 288 18.81 -5.65 -11.76
N GLU A 289 18.35 -5.37 -10.54
CA GLU A 289 18.93 -5.94 -9.32
C GLU A 289 18.82 -7.48 -9.27
N ILE A 290 17.72 -8.06 -9.74
CA ILE A 290 17.58 -9.53 -9.85
C ILE A 290 18.61 -10.09 -10.85
N ILE A 291 18.77 -9.46 -12.02
CA ILE A 291 19.79 -9.84 -13.00
C ILE A 291 21.18 -9.76 -12.37
N MET A 292 21.48 -8.69 -11.63
CA MET A 292 22.78 -8.53 -10.99
C MET A 292 23.06 -9.57 -9.89
N ILE A 293 22.05 -10.01 -9.15
CA ILE A 293 22.20 -11.13 -8.20
C ILE A 293 22.56 -12.41 -8.95
N ILE A 294 21.82 -12.74 -10.02
CA ILE A 294 22.04 -13.94 -10.82
C ILE A 294 23.42 -13.90 -11.48
N THR A 295 23.77 -12.81 -12.16
CA THR A 295 25.08 -12.64 -12.81
C THR A 295 26.23 -12.69 -11.80
N SER A 296 26.07 -12.08 -10.62
CA SER A 296 27.10 -12.15 -9.57
C SER A 296 27.24 -13.57 -9.01
N PHE A 297 26.14 -14.29 -8.78
CA PHE A 297 26.18 -15.69 -8.34
C PHE A 297 26.86 -16.58 -9.39
N ILE A 298 26.48 -16.48 -10.66
CA ILE A 298 27.12 -17.19 -11.77
C ILE A 298 28.62 -16.87 -11.82
N THR A 299 29.01 -15.61 -11.71
CA THR A 299 30.42 -15.20 -11.73
C THR A 299 31.20 -15.81 -10.56
N LEU A 300 30.61 -15.84 -9.35
CA LEU A 300 31.24 -16.39 -8.16
C LEU A 300 31.38 -17.92 -8.19
N ILE A 301 30.54 -18.65 -8.93
CA ILE A 301 30.70 -20.10 -9.10
C ILE A 301 31.64 -20.42 -10.25
N ILE A 302 31.45 -19.76 -11.39
CA ILE A 302 32.12 -20.15 -12.62
C ILE A 302 33.60 -19.72 -12.61
N ASN A 303 33.90 -18.48 -12.20
CA ASN A 303 35.26 -17.93 -12.26
C ASN A 303 36.33 -18.77 -11.53
N PRO A 304 36.18 -19.16 -10.25
CA PRO A 304 37.20 -19.95 -9.56
C PRO A 304 37.37 -21.36 -10.15
N ILE A 305 36.32 -22.00 -10.67
CA ILE A 305 36.42 -23.30 -11.37
C ILE A 305 37.32 -23.16 -12.59
N PHE A 306 37.09 -22.14 -13.42
CA PHE A 306 37.88 -21.95 -14.63
C PHE A 306 39.34 -21.62 -14.32
N LEU A 307 39.59 -20.76 -13.32
CA LEU A 307 40.94 -20.42 -12.86
C LEU A 307 41.70 -21.63 -12.33
N ALA A 308 41.02 -22.57 -11.66
CA ALA A 308 41.65 -23.74 -11.09
C ALA A 308 41.84 -24.87 -12.12
N PHE A 309 40.79 -25.25 -12.86
CA PHE A 309 40.75 -26.52 -13.60
C PHE A 309 40.83 -26.40 -15.12
N TYR A 310 40.60 -25.21 -15.69
CA TYR A 310 40.50 -25.00 -17.15
C TYR A 310 41.48 -23.93 -17.66
N MET A 311 42.63 -23.79 -17.01
CA MET A 311 43.67 -22.81 -17.38
C MET A 311 44.20 -22.99 -18.82
N ASP A 312 44.06 -24.17 -19.41
CA ASP A 312 44.56 -24.49 -20.75
C ASP A 312 43.55 -24.14 -21.88
N GLU A 313 42.24 -24.09 -21.60
CA GLU A 313 41.18 -23.80 -22.58
C GLU A 313 40.86 -22.29 -22.70
N LYS A 314 41.88 -21.50 -23.05
CA LYS A 314 41.88 -20.04 -22.85
C LYS A 314 40.84 -19.27 -23.70
N LYS A 315 40.63 -19.62 -24.97
CA LYS A 315 39.91 -18.76 -25.94
C LYS A 315 38.40 -18.61 -25.68
N GLN A 316 37.68 -19.72 -25.48
CA GLN A 316 36.22 -19.67 -25.29
C GLN A 316 35.85 -19.04 -23.95
N TRP A 317 36.60 -19.36 -22.90
CA TRP A 317 36.40 -18.80 -21.56
C TRP A 317 36.55 -17.28 -21.51
N TYR A 318 37.56 -16.71 -22.17
CA TYR A 318 37.74 -15.26 -22.22
C TYR A 318 36.53 -14.54 -22.82
N ILE A 319 35.86 -15.13 -23.82
CA ILE A 319 34.65 -14.53 -24.40
C ILE A 319 33.52 -14.48 -23.35
N TYR A 320 33.25 -15.60 -22.67
CA TYR A 320 32.20 -15.66 -21.63
C TYR A 320 32.48 -14.73 -20.45
N SER A 321 33.73 -14.73 -19.95
CA SER A 321 34.16 -13.89 -18.84
C SER A 321 34.05 -12.40 -19.21
N ASN A 322 34.46 -12.01 -20.42
CA ASN A 322 34.32 -10.62 -20.90
C ASN A 322 32.85 -10.20 -21.01
N ILE A 323 31.95 -11.08 -21.45
CA ILE A 323 30.50 -10.78 -21.49
C ILE A 323 29.97 -10.50 -20.09
N LEU A 324 30.31 -11.35 -19.11
CA LEU A 324 29.92 -11.14 -17.72
C LEU A 324 30.51 -9.83 -17.16
N ASP A 325 31.78 -9.56 -17.42
CA ASP A 325 32.46 -8.33 -16.97
C ASP A 325 31.82 -7.07 -17.57
N CYS A 326 31.39 -7.11 -18.84
CA CYS A 326 30.61 -6.03 -19.46
C CYS A 326 29.26 -5.79 -18.75
N ILE A 327 28.54 -6.85 -18.39
CA ILE A 327 27.26 -6.72 -17.64
C ILE A 327 27.52 -6.09 -16.27
N ILE A 328 28.61 -6.50 -15.60
CA ILE A 328 29.03 -5.97 -14.31
C ILE A 328 29.43 -4.48 -14.43
N LEU A 329 30.16 -4.11 -15.47
CA LEU A 329 30.55 -2.73 -15.74
C LEU A 329 29.32 -1.85 -16.01
N CYS A 330 28.32 -2.38 -16.74
CA CYS A 330 27.04 -1.71 -16.90
C CYS A 330 26.38 -1.39 -15.55
N ASP A 331 26.48 -2.25 -14.54
CA ASP A 331 25.91 -1.97 -13.21
C ASP A 331 26.59 -0.76 -12.53
N VAL A 332 27.91 -0.64 -12.66
CA VAL A 332 28.67 0.52 -12.17
C VAL A 332 28.19 1.81 -12.84
N ILE A 333 28.02 1.77 -14.17
CA ILE A 333 27.49 2.91 -14.94
C ILE A 333 26.07 3.23 -14.49
N MET A 334 25.22 2.22 -14.31
CA MET A 334 23.82 2.38 -13.92
C MET A 334 23.66 2.97 -12.52
N TYR A 335 24.63 2.80 -11.63
CA TYR A 335 24.63 3.43 -10.32
C TYR A 335 24.64 4.96 -10.41
N PHE A 336 25.41 5.54 -11.33
CA PHE A 336 25.44 7.00 -11.56
C PHE A 336 24.09 7.56 -12.00
N PHE A 337 23.27 6.74 -12.66
CA PHE A 337 21.93 7.11 -13.13
C PHE A 337 20.82 6.69 -12.18
N THR A 338 21.10 6.08 -11.02
CA THR A 338 20.07 5.59 -10.10
C THR A 338 19.96 6.48 -8.87
N GLY A 339 18.76 7.01 -8.60
CA GLY A 339 18.50 7.77 -7.38
C GLY A 339 18.53 6.92 -6.12
N TYR A 340 18.60 7.56 -4.95
CA TYR A 340 18.44 6.89 -3.67
C TYR A 340 17.38 7.57 -2.81
N TYR A 341 16.77 6.80 -1.93
CA TYR A 341 15.82 7.30 -0.95
C TYR A 341 16.56 7.72 0.32
N ASP A 342 16.36 8.95 0.76
CA ASP A 342 16.89 9.43 2.04
C ASP A 342 15.83 9.23 3.13
N HIS A 343 16.08 8.27 4.03
CA HIS A 343 15.17 7.95 5.13
C HIS A 343 14.98 9.10 6.11
N TRP A 344 16.00 9.95 6.33
CA TRP A 344 15.91 11.05 7.29
C TRP A 344 15.03 12.18 6.78
N LYS A 345 15.18 12.51 5.49
CA LYS A 345 14.41 13.57 4.84
C LYS A 345 13.10 13.07 4.23
N SER A 346 12.91 11.74 4.16
CA SER A 346 11.76 11.09 3.52
C SER A 346 11.53 11.53 2.06
N ILE A 347 12.59 11.89 1.35
CA ILE A 347 12.55 12.32 -0.06
C ILE A 347 13.47 11.46 -0.93
N VAL A 348 13.09 11.33 -2.20
CA VAL A 348 13.96 10.70 -3.20
C VAL A 348 14.88 11.77 -3.80
N ILE A 349 16.18 11.48 -3.78
CA ILE A 349 17.22 12.32 -4.37
C ILE A 349 17.55 11.74 -5.75
N LEU A 350 17.29 12.56 -6.78
CA LEU A 350 17.52 12.24 -8.20
C LEU A 350 18.56 13.16 -8.85
N ASP A 351 19.16 14.11 -8.11
CA ASP A 351 20.19 15.00 -8.65
C ASP A 351 21.48 14.20 -8.97
N PRO A 352 21.89 14.14 -10.27
CA PRO A 352 23.03 13.35 -10.70
C PRO A 352 24.35 13.81 -10.07
N TYR A 353 24.53 15.11 -9.78
CA TYR A 353 25.76 15.62 -9.18
C TYR A 353 25.93 15.12 -7.75
N ILE A 354 24.84 15.16 -6.96
CA ILE A 354 24.84 14.68 -5.58
C ILE A 354 25.07 13.16 -5.54
N ILE A 355 24.43 12.42 -6.45
CA ILE A 355 24.56 10.96 -6.55
C ILE A 355 25.99 10.56 -6.93
N ALA A 356 26.56 11.17 -7.97
CA ALA A 356 27.92 10.86 -8.43
C ALA A 356 28.96 11.14 -7.33
N ARG A 357 28.87 12.30 -6.66
CA ARG A 357 29.80 12.65 -5.57
C ARG A 357 29.70 11.70 -4.40
N LYS A 358 28.48 11.30 -4.02
CA LYS A 358 28.26 10.32 -2.96
C LYS A 358 28.86 8.95 -3.34
N TYR A 359 28.58 8.49 -4.56
CA TYR A 359 29.02 7.17 -5.04
C TYR A 359 30.55 7.04 -5.12
N ILE A 360 31.21 8.03 -5.73
CA ILE A 360 32.67 8.08 -5.90
C ILE A 360 33.38 8.05 -4.55
N LYS A 361 32.84 8.75 -3.54
CA LYS A 361 33.43 8.78 -2.19
C LYS A 361 33.18 7.52 -1.37
N SER A 362 32.12 6.75 -1.65
CA SER A 362 31.69 5.66 -0.78
C SER A 362 32.10 4.28 -1.26
N THR A 363 31.69 3.89 -2.46
CA THR A 363 31.67 2.47 -2.86
C THR A 363 32.18 2.22 -4.27
N PHE A 364 32.43 3.28 -5.04
CA PHE A 364 32.89 3.18 -6.42
C PHE A 364 34.10 2.27 -6.60
N ILE A 365 35.14 2.42 -5.76
CA ILE A 365 36.36 1.59 -5.84
C ILE A 365 36.03 0.11 -5.63
N VAL A 366 35.15 -0.20 -4.67
CA VAL A 366 34.74 -1.58 -4.36
C VAL A 366 33.95 -2.21 -5.51
N ASP A 367 33.20 -1.40 -6.26
CA ASP A 367 32.36 -1.88 -7.37
C ASP A 367 33.12 -1.97 -8.70
N ILE A 368 34.09 -1.08 -8.96
CA ILE A 368 34.88 -1.07 -10.19
C ILE A 368 35.97 -2.15 -10.21
N LEU A 369 36.61 -2.42 -9.07
CA LEU A 369 37.66 -3.44 -8.96
C LEU A 369 37.26 -4.82 -9.52
N PRO A 370 36.11 -5.41 -9.14
CA PRO A 370 35.66 -6.68 -9.70
C PRO A 370 35.08 -6.56 -11.13
N ALA A 371 34.86 -5.34 -11.64
CA ALA A 371 34.35 -5.08 -12.99
C ALA A 371 35.46 -4.96 -14.05
N MET A 372 36.73 -4.87 -13.62
CA MET A 372 37.86 -4.67 -14.53
C MET A 372 38.10 -5.93 -15.38
N PRO A 373 38.09 -5.83 -16.73
CA PRO A 373 38.29 -6.96 -17.63
C PRO A 373 39.79 -7.32 -17.71
N CYS A 374 40.35 -7.84 -16.62
CA CYS A 374 41.77 -8.14 -16.47
C CYS A 374 42.28 -9.14 -17.53
N GLN A 375 41.40 -10.03 -17.99
CA GLN A 375 41.70 -11.01 -19.04
C GLN A 375 41.85 -10.36 -20.42
N LEU A 376 41.05 -9.34 -20.73
CA LEU A 376 41.18 -8.56 -21.96
C LEU A 376 42.51 -7.77 -21.98
N ILE A 377 42.89 -7.18 -20.85
CA ILE A 377 44.17 -6.47 -20.71
C ILE A 377 45.33 -7.45 -20.94
N ASN A 378 45.27 -8.65 -20.35
CA ASN A 378 46.28 -9.68 -20.56
C ASN A 378 46.40 -10.12 -22.02
N PHE A 379 45.27 -10.25 -22.73
CA PHE A 379 45.25 -10.57 -24.16
C PHE A 379 45.90 -9.47 -25.02
N ILE A 380 45.62 -8.20 -24.73
CA ILE A 380 46.13 -7.05 -25.50
C ILE A 380 47.64 -6.82 -25.23
N VAL A 381 48.06 -6.91 -23.96
CA VAL A 381 49.44 -6.64 -23.55
C VAL A 381 50.39 -7.78 -24.00
N ASN A 382 49.84 -8.96 -24.36
CA ASN A 382 50.54 -10.13 -24.88
C ASN A 382 51.79 -10.52 -24.05
N LYS A 383 51.76 -10.23 -22.74
CA LYS A 383 52.70 -10.74 -21.75
C LYS A 383 51.95 -11.80 -20.97
N SER A 384 52.53 -13.00 -20.85
CA SER A 384 52.00 -14.13 -20.05
C SER A 384 52.11 -13.85 -18.55
N ALA A 385 51.43 -12.81 -18.11
CA ALA A 385 51.53 -12.26 -16.78
C ALA A 385 50.56 -12.97 -15.84
N TRP A 386 51.08 -13.96 -15.10
CA TRP A 386 50.35 -14.70 -14.07
C TRP A 386 49.63 -13.79 -13.05
N TYR A 387 50.15 -12.56 -12.83
CA TYR A 387 49.54 -11.56 -11.96
C TYR A 387 48.16 -11.06 -12.44
N PHE A 388 47.89 -10.97 -13.75
CA PHE A 388 46.55 -10.62 -14.24
C PHE A 388 45.52 -11.73 -13.98
N VAL A 389 45.99 -12.97 -13.84
CA VAL A 389 45.13 -14.11 -13.50
C VAL A 389 44.69 -14.03 -12.03
N ILE A 390 45.61 -13.68 -11.12
CA ILE A 390 45.34 -13.50 -9.69
C ILE A 390 44.34 -12.35 -9.45
N LEU A 391 44.41 -11.27 -10.24
CA LEU A 391 43.43 -10.19 -10.15
C LEU A 391 41.98 -10.65 -10.39
N ASN A 392 41.74 -11.77 -11.08
CA ASN A 392 40.39 -12.33 -11.22
C ASN A 392 39.82 -12.88 -9.91
N LEU A 393 40.65 -13.14 -8.87
CA LEU A 393 40.16 -13.52 -7.55
C LEU A 393 39.48 -12.34 -6.83
N VAL A 394 39.77 -11.09 -7.21
CA VAL A 394 39.10 -9.88 -6.68
C VAL A 394 37.59 -9.90 -6.94
N LYS A 395 37.12 -10.70 -7.92
CA LYS A 395 35.69 -10.93 -8.17
C LYS A 395 34.93 -11.48 -6.95
N ILE A 396 35.60 -12.04 -5.94
CA ILE A 396 34.97 -12.43 -4.66
C ILE A 396 34.24 -11.27 -3.96
N ILE A 397 34.68 -10.03 -4.17
CA ILE A 397 34.04 -8.81 -3.64
C ILE A 397 32.56 -8.72 -4.08
N ARG A 398 32.17 -9.36 -5.19
CA ARG A 398 30.78 -9.40 -5.69
C ARG A 398 29.81 -10.12 -4.74
N ILE A 399 30.29 -10.83 -3.72
CA ILE A 399 29.42 -11.33 -2.64
C ILE A 399 28.64 -10.19 -1.97
N ARG A 400 29.26 -9.01 -1.88
CA ARG A 400 28.61 -7.78 -1.40
C ARG A 400 27.40 -7.40 -2.25
N ALA A 401 27.48 -7.54 -3.58
CA ALA A 401 26.38 -7.20 -4.47
C ALA A 401 25.16 -8.11 -4.21
N ILE A 402 25.39 -9.41 -4.01
CA ILE A 402 24.33 -10.36 -3.62
C ILE A 402 23.68 -9.93 -2.30
N ILE A 403 24.48 -9.60 -1.28
CA ILE A 403 23.98 -9.16 0.04
C ILE A 403 23.17 -7.86 -0.05
N VAL A 404 23.71 -6.84 -0.73
CA VAL A 404 23.05 -5.52 -0.82
C VAL A 404 21.75 -5.60 -1.61
N TYR A 405 21.75 -6.26 -2.78
CA TYR A 405 20.57 -6.35 -3.62
C TYR A 405 19.50 -7.28 -3.05
N SER A 406 19.87 -8.42 -2.46
CA SER A 406 18.90 -9.32 -1.82
C SER A 406 18.20 -8.66 -0.62
N ARG A 407 18.94 -7.94 0.24
CA ARG A 407 18.36 -7.20 1.38
C ARG A 407 17.40 -6.11 0.91
N ARG A 408 17.75 -5.39 -0.16
CA ARG A 408 16.87 -4.37 -0.75
C ARG A 408 15.60 -4.98 -1.31
N LEU A 409 15.70 -6.07 -2.10
CA LEU A 409 14.53 -6.77 -2.63
C LEU A 409 13.62 -7.25 -1.48
N CYS A 410 14.20 -7.89 -0.46
CA CYS A 410 13.43 -8.37 0.69
C CYS A 410 12.73 -7.24 1.45
N SER A 411 13.37 -6.07 1.57
CA SER A 411 12.76 -4.87 2.16
C SER A 411 11.57 -4.37 1.32
N ILE A 412 11.68 -4.38 -0.02
CA ILE A 412 10.60 -3.94 -0.93
C ILE A 412 9.39 -4.88 -0.86
N TYR A 413 9.65 -6.18 -0.78
CA TYR A 413 8.61 -7.22 -0.68
C TYR A 413 8.14 -7.50 0.76
N GLN A 414 8.67 -6.80 1.76
CA GLN A 414 8.38 -6.99 3.19
C GLN A 414 8.54 -8.46 3.64
N ILE A 415 9.52 -9.16 3.07
CA ILE A 415 9.88 -10.52 3.51
C ILE A 415 10.42 -10.42 4.92
N ASN A 416 9.97 -11.31 5.79
CA ASN A 416 10.40 -11.35 7.18
C ASN A 416 11.94 -11.41 7.27
N ARG A 417 12.50 -10.51 8.10
CA ARG A 417 13.94 -10.29 8.25
C ARG A 417 14.75 -11.54 8.53
N GLN A 418 14.20 -12.45 9.32
CA GLN A 418 14.95 -13.64 9.73
C GLN A 418 15.11 -14.65 8.60
N TRP A 419 14.11 -14.79 7.73
CA TRP A 419 14.12 -15.77 6.65
C TRP A 419 15.17 -15.46 5.58
N TYR A 420 15.21 -14.20 5.11
CA TYR A 420 16.21 -13.85 4.11
C TYR A 420 17.64 -13.83 4.66
N LYS A 421 17.82 -13.53 5.96
CA LYS A 421 19.13 -13.64 6.61
C LYS A 421 19.64 -15.09 6.63
N LEU A 422 18.77 -16.04 6.96
CA LEU A 422 19.12 -17.46 6.93
C LEU A 422 19.54 -17.90 5.51
N PHE A 423 18.77 -17.50 4.50
CA PHE A 423 19.10 -17.79 3.11
C PHE A 423 20.40 -17.13 2.63
N GLU A 424 20.63 -15.87 3.01
CA GLU A 424 21.87 -15.13 2.76
C GLU A 424 23.07 -15.89 3.35
N MET A 425 22.95 -16.37 4.60
CA MET A 425 23.98 -17.17 5.27
C MET A 425 24.29 -18.48 4.53
N CYS A 426 23.26 -19.22 4.11
CA CYS A 426 23.46 -20.46 3.35
C CYS A 426 24.21 -20.21 2.04
N ILE A 427 23.85 -19.16 1.30
CA ILE A 427 24.55 -18.79 0.06
C ILE A 427 26.02 -18.45 0.34
N ILE A 428 26.30 -17.66 1.38
CA ILE A 428 27.67 -17.28 1.75
C ILE A 428 28.51 -18.51 2.09
N ILE A 429 27.95 -19.47 2.86
CA ILE A 429 28.64 -20.72 3.22
C ILE A 429 28.93 -21.56 1.96
N ILE A 430 27.95 -21.74 1.08
CA ILE A 430 28.12 -22.51 -0.17
C ILE A 430 29.23 -21.89 -1.04
N ILE A 431 29.22 -20.57 -1.22
CA ILE A 431 30.26 -19.87 -2.00
C ILE A 431 31.62 -19.99 -1.31
N SER A 432 31.68 -19.87 0.02
CA SER A 432 32.95 -19.96 0.76
C SER A 432 33.60 -21.35 0.65
N VAL A 433 32.81 -22.41 0.83
CA VAL A 433 33.27 -23.81 0.66
C VAL A 433 33.73 -24.06 -0.78
N HIS A 434 32.97 -23.56 -1.76
CA HIS A 434 33.31 -23.67 -3.16
C HIS A 434 34.64 -22.98 -3.52
N TRP A 435 34.83 -21.74 -3.06
CA TRP A 435 36.07 -20.99 -3.28
C TRP A 435 37.26 -21.63 -2.58
N ALA A 436 37.09 -22.13 -1.35
CA ALA A 436 38.12 -22.88 -0.64
C ALA A 436 38.56 -24.12 -1.43
N ALA A 437 37.60 -24.87 -1.99
CA ALA A 437 37.89 -26.02 -2.84
C ALA A 437 38.68 -25.64 -4.10
N CYS A 438 38.34 -24.54 -4.77
CA CYS A 438 39.09 -24.10 -5.94
C CYS A 438 40.50 -23.59 -5.57
N LEU A 439 40.65 -22.90 -4.44
CA LEU A 439 41.94 -22.38 -3.98
C LEU A 439 42.93 -23.48 -3.57
N GLU A 440 42.44 -24.57 -2.96
CA GLU A 440 43.24 -25.77 -2.65
C GLU A 440 44.00 -26.26 -3.88
N TYR A 441 43.36 -26.30 -5.05
CA TYR A 441 44.02 -26.72 -6.30
C TYR A 441 44.82 -25.58 -6.97
N TYR A 442 44.29 -24.37 -6.93
CA TYR A 442 44.86 -23.24 -7.66
C TYR A 442 46.19 -22.75 -7.08
N ILE A 443 46.34 -22.73 -5.75
CA ILE A 443 47.55 -22.21 -5.09
C ILE A 443 48.79 -23.07 -5.43
N PRO A 444 48.79 -24.40 -5.24
CA PRO A 444 49.97 -25.20 -5.55
C PRO A 444 50.23 -25.28 -7.07
N LEU A 445 49.21 -25.10 -7.91
CA LEU A 445 49.38 -24.96 -9.37
C LEU A 445 50.19 -23.70 -9.74
N ILE A 446 49.91 -22.55 -9.11
CA ILE A 446 50.72 -21.34 -9.31
C ILE A 446 52.13 -21.53 -8.77
N VAL A 447 52.28 -22.10 -7.57
CA VAL A 447 53.59 -22.34 -6.96
C VAL A 447 54.45 -23.21 -7.89
N SER A 448 53.88 -24.27 -8.47
CA SER A 448 54.52 -25.11 -9.47
C SER A 448 54.95 -24.34 -10.73
N ASN A 449 54.12 -23.41 -11.20
CA ASN A 449 54.43 -22.58 -12.38
C ASN A 449 55.51 -21.51 -12.11
N VAL A 450 55.60 -20.97 -10.89
CA VAL A 450 56.52 -19.88 -10.53
C VAL A 450 57.87 -20.40 -10.01
N PHE A 451 57.84 -21.39 -9.12
CA PHE A 451 59.03 -21.93 -8.44
C PHE A 451 59.48 -23.29 -8.98
N GLY A 452 58.76 -23.85 -9.96
CA GLY A 452 59.02 -25.17 -10.52
C GLY A 452 58.26 -26.30 -9.82
N ARG A 453 58.12 -27.43 -10.50
CA ARG A 453 57.31 -28.57 -10.05
C ARG A 453 57.94 -29.27 -8.84
N ASN A 454 57.22 -29.31 -7.72
CA ASN A 454 57.63 -30.03 -6.51
C ASN A 454 56.89 -31.37 -6.39
N ARG A 455 57.62 -32.50 -6.48
CA ARG A 455 57.05 -33.86 -6.38
C ARG A 455 56.41 -34.18 -5.03
N GLY A 456 56.70 -33.39 -3.99
CA GLY A 456 56.06 -33.51 -2.67
C GLY A 456 54.68 -32.87 -2.58
N SER A 457 54.27 -32.08 -3.59
CA SER A 457 52.94 -31.47 -3.61
C SER A 457 51.84 -32.53 -3.71
N TRP A 458 50.74 -32.34 -2.98
CA TRP A 458 49.61 -33.24 -3.03
C TRP A 458 48.96 -33.32 -4.43
N ILE A 459 49.13 -32.29 -5.27
CA ILE A 459 48.69 -32.30 -6.68
C ILE A 459 49.39 -33.41 -7.48
N ASP A 460 50.61 -33.79 -7.09
CA ASP A 460 51.38 -34.87 -7.70
C ASP A 460 51.13 -36.24 -7.03
N SER A 461 50.16 -36.35 -6.12
CA SER A 461 49.77 -37.63 -5.51
C SER A 461 49.12 -38.60 -6.50
N ASP A 462 49.26 -39.90 -6.22
CA ASP A 462 48.70 -40.97 -7.06
C ASP A 462 47.17 -40.88 -7.14
N ALA A 463 46.53 -40.42 -6.07
CA ALA A 463 45.08 -40.18 -5.99
C ALA A 463 44.56 -39.19 -7.05
N LEU A 464 45.36 -38.20 -7.46
CA LEU A 464 44.97 -37.21 -8.48
C LEU A 464 45.41 -37.62 -9.90
N LYS A 465 46.49 -38.41 -10.02
CA LYS A 465 47.04 -38.87 -11.31
C LYS A 465 46.20 -39.98 -11.95
N GLU A 466 45.63 -40.89 -11.17
CA GLU A 466 44.90 -42.05 -11.68
C GLU A 466 43.45 -41.75 -12.13
N ARG A 467 42.87 -40.61 -11.72
CA ARG A 467 41.42 -40.34 -11.84
C ARG A 467 41.09 -39.06 -12.63
N GLY A 468 41.52 -39.06 -13.90
CA GLY A 468 41.81 -37.89 -14.75
C GLY A 468 40.70 -36.94 -15.23
N THR A 469 39.50 -36.87 -14.64
CA THR A 469 38.50 -35.84 -15.04
C THR A 469 38.56 -34.59 -14.15
N ASN A 470 38.37 -33.39 -14.74
CA ASN A 470 38.37 -32.12 -14.00
C ASN A 470 37.28 -32.07 -12.91
N PHE A 471 36.13 -32.70 -13.15
CA PHE A 471 35.08 -32.83 -12.15
C PHE A 471 35.51 -33.69 -10.96
N HIS A 472 36.22 -34.79 -11.19
CA HIS A 472 36.73 -35.63 -10.11
C HIS A 472 37.81 -34.90 -9.29
N LYS A 473 38.72 -34.16 -9.96
CA LYS A 473 39.68 -33.28 -9.27
C LYS A 473 38.96 -32.29 -8.37
N TYR A 474 37.91 -31.63 -8.86
CA TYR A 474 37.10 -30.71 -8.06
C TYR A 474 36.47 -31.39 -6.83
N LEU A 475 35.91 -32.61 -6.96
CA LEU A 475 35.33 -33.34 -5.83
C LEU A 475 36.37 -33.66 -4.74
N ILE A 476 37.60 -34.03 -5.14
CA ILE A 476 38.70 -34.25 -4.19
C ILE A 476 39.04 -32.96 -3.46
N CYS A 477 39.14 -31.84 -4.18
CA CYS A 477 39.43 -30.54 -3.58
C CYS A 477 38.31 -30.07 -2.66
N LEU A 478 37.05 -30.34 -3.03
CA LEU A 478 35.89 -30.05 -2.20
C LEU A 478 35.95 -30.82 -0.88
N ASN A 479 36.25 -32.12 -0.93
CA ASN A 479 36.43 -32.93 0.26
C ASN A 479 37.55 -32.36 1.16
N ARG A 480 38.74 -32.09 0.58
CA ARG A 480 39.87 -31.48 1.31
C ARG A 480 39.49 -30.15 1.98
N ALA A 481 38.86 -29.25 1.24
CA ALA A 481 38.41 -27.96 1.77
C ALA A 481 37.38 -28.11 2.89
N THR A 482 36.44 -29.06 2.77
CA THR A 482 35.47 -29.32 3.85
C THR A 482 36.13 -29.85 5.12
N ILE A 483 37.11 -30.75 4.99
CA ILE A 483 37.88 -31.29 6.12
C ILE A 483 38.65 -30.14 6.81
N ALA A 484 39.31 -29.28 6.03
CA ALA A 484 40.03 -28.12 6.54
C ALA A 484 39.11 -27.13 7.28
N LEU A 485 37.95 -26.79 6.69
CA LEU A 485 36.98 -25.86 7.27
C LEU A 485 36.30 -26.39 8.54
N VAL A 486 36.08 -27.70 8.63
CA VAL A 486 35.52 -28.35 9.84
C VAL A 486 36.60 -28.56 10.92
N CYS A 487 37.86 -28.25 10.63
CA CYS A 487 39.00 -28.48 11.51
C CYS A 487 39.19 -29.97 11.88
N SER A 488 38.85 -30.89 10.97
CA SER A 488 39.05 -32.32 11.20
C SER A 488 40.45 -32.75 10.76
N ALA A 489 41.31 -33.07 11.73
CA ALA A 489 42.73 -33.35 11.49
C ALA A 489 43.02 -34.70 10.80
N HIS A 490 42.03 -35.59 10.65
CA HIS A 490 42.29 -37.02 10.47
C HIS A 490 42.64 -37.48 9.03
N TYR A 491 42.65 -36.61 8.02
CA TYR A 491 42.67 -37.05 6.60
C TYR A 491 43.46 -36.20 5.60
N LEU A 492 44.32 -35.26 6.04
CA LEU A 492 45.11 -34.41 5.13
C LEU A 492 46.60 -34.73 5.23
N ASP A 493 47.13 -35.43 4.22
CA ASP A 493 48.58 -35.64 4.04
C ASP A 493 49.21 -34.35 3.48
N MET A 494 49.59 -33.44 4.38
CA MET A 494 50.18 -32.14 4.07
C MET A 494 51.71 -32.22 4.17
N LYS A 495 52.39 -32.17 3.02
CA LYS A 495 53.87 -32.29 2.95
C LYS A 495 54.57 -30.97 2.62
N THR A 496 53.93 -30.08 1.89
CA THR A 496 54.55 -28.83 1.42
C THR A 496 54.13 -27.64 2.28
N PRO A 497 55.01 -26.63 2.47
CA PRO A 497 54.71 -25.48 3.32
C PRO A 497 53.54 -24.63 2.81
N ASP A 498 53.33 -24.56 1.49
CA ASP A 498 52.19 -23.91 0.87
C ASP A 498 50.86 -24.59 1.25
N ASP A 499 50.79 -25.92 1.23
CA ASP A 499 49.61 -26.69 1.59
C ASP A 499 49.29 -26.53 3.09
N MET A 500 50.33 -26.57 3.94
CA MET A 500 50.18 -26.33 5.38
C MET A 500 49.62 -24.93 5.69
N LEU A 501 50.12 -23.89 5.00
CA LEU A 501 49.64 -22.52 5.20
C LEU A 501 48.19 -22.34 4.78
N VAL A 502 47.81 -22.88 3.61
CA VAL A 502 46.41 -22.83 3.14
C VAL A 502 45.49 -23.54 4.13
N ASN A 503 45.90 -24.71 4.62
CA ASN A 503 45.11 -25.48 5.58
C ASN A 503 44.90 -24.72 6.90
N ILE A 504 45.97 -24.13 7.47
CA ILE A 504 45.87 -23.32 8.69
C ILE A 504 44.90 -22.16 8.51
N ILE A 505 45.00 -21.43 7.38
CA ILE A 505 44.11 -20.31 7.08
C ILE A 505 42.66 -20.79 6.95
N LEU A 506 42.41 -21.88 6.23
CA LEU A 506 41.08 -22.45 6.05
C LEU A 506 40.49 -22.96 7.37
N SER A 507 41.28 -23.59 8.23
CA SER A 507 40.81 -24.04 9.55
C SER A 507 40.44 -22.87 10.46
N VAL A 508 41.24 -21.81 10.50
CA VAL A 508 40.88 -20.60 11.27
C VAL A 508 39.59 -19.95 10.74
N MET A 509 39.48 -19.80 9.41
CA MET A 509 38.27 -19.25 8.78
C MET A 509 37.04 -20.14 9.03
N GLY A 510 37.21 -21.46 8.97
CA GLY A 510 36.17 -22.44 9.22
C GLY A 510 35.64 -22.40 10.65
N MET A 511 36.52 -22.32 11.65
CA MET A 511 36.14 -22.19 13.05
C MET A 511 35.35 -20.89 13.31
N LEU A 512 35.82 -19.75 12.80
CA LEU A 512 35.11 -18.48 12.92
C LEU A 512 33.74 -18.52 12.22
N GLY A 513 33.68 -19.12 11.02
CA GLY A 513 32.44 -19.31 10.27
C GLY A 513 31.43 -20.19 10.99
N PHE A 514 31.88 -21.28 11.62
CA PHE A 514 31.05 -22.18 12.41
C PHE A 514 30.45 -21.48 13.63
N LEU A 515 31.26 -20.74 14.40
CA LEU A 515 30.79 -19.97 15.56
C LEU A 515 29.73 -18.94 15.15
N PHE A 516 29.95 -18.24 14.03
CA PHE A 516 28.99 -17.28 13.51
C PHE A 516 27.69 -17.95 13.04
N ALA A 517 27.78 -19.07 12.31
CA ALA A 517 26.60 -19.81 11.87
C ALA A 517 25.76 -20.31 13.05
N LEU A 518 26.41 -20.84 14.10
CA LEU A 518 25.74 -21.27 15.33
C LEU A 518 25.01 -20.11 16.02
N ALA A 519 25.64 -18.94 16.13
CA ALA A 519 25.02 -17.74 16.70
C ALA A 519 23.77 -17.30 15.91
N GLN A 520 23.81 -17.36 14.58
CA GLN A 520 22.66 -17.00 13.73
C GLN A 520 21.51 -18.00 13.86
N ILE A 521 21.81 -19.30 13.90
CA ILE A 521 20.80 -20.35 14.12
C ILE A 521 20.12 -20.14 15.48
N MET A 522 20.88 -19.82 16.53
CA MET A 522 20.33 -19.50 17.84
C MET A 522 19.43 -18.26 17.82
N GLN A 523 19.81 -17.20 17.10
CA GLN A 523 18.95 -16.01 16.93
C GLN A 523 17.65 -16.34 16.20
N PHE A 524 17.70 -17.20 15.20
CA PHE A 524 16.53 -17.66 14.47
C PHE A 524 15.58 -18.47 15.36
N ILE A 525 16.09 -19.46 16.09
CA ILE A 525 15.32 -20.26 17.06
C ILE A 525 14.65 -19.36 18.10
N ASN A 526 15.40 -18.39 18.63
CA ASN A 526 14.87 -17.42 19.59
C ASN A 526 13.70 -16.60 19.04
N THR A 527 13.70 -16.30 17.73
CA THR A 527 12.62 -15.55 17.09
C THR A 527 11.40 -16.43 16.82
N LEU A 528 11.59 -17.68 16.38
CA LEU A 528 10.48 -18.63 16.17
C LEU A 528 9.74 -18.93 17.47
N GLN A 529 10.49 -19.05 18.56
CA GLN A 529 9.94 -19.35 19.88
C GLN A 529 9.50 -18.10 20.65
N SER A 530 9.52 -16.89 20.06
CA SER A 530 9.29 -15.65 20.81
C SER A 530 7.91 -15.62 21.48
N ALA A 531 6.85 -16.04 20.78
CA ALA A 531 5.50 -16.10 21.33
C ALA A 531 5.39 -17.11 22.49
N THR A 532 5.96 -18.29 22.30
CA THR A 532 5.98 -19.36 23.29
C THR A 532 6.77 -18.95 24.54
N LYS A 533 7.90 -18.25 24.37
CA LYS A 533 8.71 -17.72 25.48
C LYS A 533 7.95 -16.70 26.32
N THR A 534 7.22 -15.79 25.69
CA THR A 534 6.38 -14.82 26.40
C THR A 534 5.30 -15.52 27.22
N HIS A 535 4.65 -16.54 26.64
CA HIS A 535 3.68 -17.36 27.37
C HIS A 535 4.29 -18.05 28.59
N TYR A 536 5.42 -18.75 28.42
CA TYR A 536 6.12 -19.40 29.54
C TYR A 536 6.54 -18.40 30.62
N LYS A 537 6.95 -17.19 30.25
CA LYS A 537 7.28 -16.12 31.19
C LYS A 537 6.08 -15.72 32.05
N HIS A 538 4.92 -15.49 31.45
CA HIS A 538 3.70 -15.16 32.21
C HIS A 538 3.24 -16.32 33.09
N PHE A 539 3.33 -17.55 32.59
CA PHE A 539 3.00 -18.75 33.36
C PHE A 539 3.91 -18.92 34.59
N GLN A 540 5.22 -18.68 34.44
CA GLN A 540 6.16 -18.69 35.57
C GLN A 540 5.82 -17.62 36.61
N GLN A 541 5.50 -16.39 36.18
CA GLN A 541 5.08 -15.31 37.08
C GLN A 541 3.81 -15.67 37.87
N LEU A 542 2.86 -16.34 37.23
CA LEU A 542 1.65 -16.85 37.89
C LEU A 542 1.98 -17.90 38.95
N GLN A 543 2.85 -18.87 38.65
CA GLN A 543 3.29 -19.87 39.62
C GLN A 543 4.00 -19.24 40.83
N GLU A 544 4.87 -18.25 40.59
CA GLU A 544 5.50 -17.47 41.65
C GLU A 544 4.47 -16.73 42.51
N TYR A 545 3.45 -16.13 41.89
CA TYR A 545 2.35 -15.46 42.58
C TYR A 545 1.54 -16.44 43.45
N ILE A 546 1.18 -17.61 42.91
CA ILE A 546 0.48 -18.68 43.64
C ILE A 546 1.27 -19.09 44.89
N LYS A 547 2.59 -19.29 44.72
CA LYS A 547 3.49 -19.68 45.82
C LYS A 547 3.61 -18.57 46.86
N TYR A 548 3.79 -17.33 46.42
CA TYR A 548 3.90 -16.15 47.29
C TYR A 548 2.62 -15.95 48.13
N LYS A 549 1.45 -16.17 47.54
CA LYS A 549 0.15 -16.05 48.22
C LYS A 549 -0.28 -17.29 49.00
N GLN A 550 0.48 -18.39 48.93
CA GLN A 550 0.19 -19.65 49.62
C GLN A 550 -1.25 -20.16 49.38
N LEU A 551 -1.71 -20.12 48.12
CA LEU A 551 -3.08 -20.49 47.78
C LEU A 551 -3.35 -21.99 48.05
N PRO A 552 -4.59 -22.39 48.39
CA PRO A 552 -4.93 -23.79 48.60
C PRO A 552 -4.89 -24.58 47.28
N TYR A 553 -4.49 -25.87 47.34
CA TYR A 553 -4.25 -26.73 46.17
C TYR A 553 -5.38 -26.70 45.13
N ASN A 554 -6.64 -26.74 45.57
CA ASN A 554 -7.79 -26.70 44.68
C ASN A 554 -7.85 -25.40 43.85
N LEU A 555 -7.63 -24.24 44.51
CA LEU A 555 -7.62 -22.95 43.82
C LEU A 555 -6.41 -22.83 42.86
N GLN A 556 -5.26 -23.42 43.23
CA GLN A 556 -4.10 -23.47 42.33
C GLN A 556 -4.43 -24.21 41.04
N HIS A 557 -5.02 -25.41 41.15
CA HIS A 557 -5.39 -26.23 40.00
C HIS A 557 -6.34 -25.48 39.07
N ARG A 558 -7.40 -24.88 39.63
CA ARG A 558 -8.38 -24.10 38.88
C ARG A 558 -7.78 -22.90 38.14
N ILE A 559 -6.92 -22.12 38.81
CA ILE A 559 -6.24 -20.99 38.18
C ILE A 559 -5.35 -21.48 37.02
N LEU A 560 -4.59 -22.56 37.21
CA LEU A 560 -3.74 -23.11 36.16
C LEU A 560 -4.54 -23.64 34.97
N GLU A 561 -5.67 -24.29 35.22
CA GLU A 561 -6.59 -24.77 34.20
C GLU A 561 -7.18 -23.62 33.37
N TYR A 562 -7.66 -22.56 34.03
CA TYR A 562 -8.13 -21.33 33.38
C TYR A 562 -7.06 -20.71 32.47
N PHE A 563 -5.85 -20.52 32.98
CA PHE A 563 -4.76 -19.93 32.20
C PHE A 563 -4.32 -20.82 31.03
N ASN A 564 -4.30 -22.14 31.21
CA ASN A 564 -4.02 -23.09 30.14
C ASN A 564 -5.07 -23.03 29.02
N TYR A 565 -6.35 -22.90 29.37
CA TYR A 565 -7.42 -22.72 28.39
C TYR A 565 -7.27 -21.41 27.61
N CYS A 566 -7.09 -20.28 28.32
CA CYS A 566 -6.90 -18.96 27.71
C CYS A 566 -5.71 -18.93 26.75
N SER A 567 -4.63 -19.64 27.10
CA SER A 567 -3.42 -19.75 26.28
C SER A 567 -3.66 -20.53 24.98
N LYS A 568 -4.32 -21.70 25.06
CA LYS A 568 -4.61 -22.54 23.89
C LYS A 568 -5.40 -21.78 22.81
N LYS A 569 -6.39 -20.98 23.21
CA LYS A 569 -7.19 -20.15 22.29
C LYS A 569 -6.56 -18.80 21.93
N LYS A 570 -5.34 -18.49 22.39
CA LYS A 570 -4.63 -17.21 22.17
C LYS A 570 -5.47 -15.98 22.56
N PHE A 571 -6.28 -16.11 23.60
CA PHE A 571 -7.28 -15.12 23.98
C PHE A 571 -6.66 -13.74 24.34
N THR A 572 -5.56 -13.74 25.08
CA THR A 572 -4.80 -12.52 25.44
C THR A 572 -4.26 -11.79 24.21
N THR A 573 -3.96 -12.52 23.14
CA THR A 573 -3.49 -11.94 21.87
C THR A 573 -4.64 -11.25 21.15
N TYR A 574 -5.85 -11.81 21.21
CA TYR A 574 -7.05 -11.22 20.59
C TYR A 574 -7.40 -9.85 21.20
N GLN A 575 -7.45 -9.76 22.53
CA GLN A 575 -7.72 -8.49 23.23
C GLN A 575 -6.68 -7.41 22.87
N HIS A 576 -5.39 -7.77 22.86
CA HIS A 576 -4.34 -6.84 22.48
C HIS A 576 -4.42 -6.42 21.00
N ILE A 577 -4.76 -7.33 20.08
CA ILE A 577 -4.93 -7.01 18.65
C ILE A 577 -6.08 -6.03 18.46
N ILE A 578 -7.22 -6.25 19.12
CA ILE A 578 -8.38 -5.35 19.03
C ILE A 578 -7.99 -3.91 19.39
N HIS A 579 -7.23 -3.72 20.47
CA HIS A 579 -6.80 -2.39 20.91
C HIS A 579 -5.73 -1.73 20.00
N GLN A 580 -5.07 -2.48 19.11
CA GLN A 580 -4.07 -1.94 18.18
C GLN A 580 -4.64 -1.53 16.83
N VAL A 581 -5.87 -1.95 16.53
CA VAL A 581 -6.55 -1.67 15.27
C VAL A 581 -7.32 -0.35 15.39
N SER A 582 -7.54 0.36 14.28
CA SER A 582 -8.33 1.60 14.27
C SER A 582 -9.77 1.36 14.73
N SER A 583 -10.40 2.32 15.40
CA SER A 583 -11.77 2.18 15.95
C SER A 583 -12.80 1.64 14.95
N TYR A 584 -12.78 2.11 13.70
CA TYR A 584 -13.69 1.62 12.65
C TYR A 584 -13.49 0.13 12.34
N LEU A 585 -12.24 -0.31 12.16
CA LEU A 585 -11.92 -1.72 11.90
C LEU A 585 -12.13 -2.59 13.13
N GLN A 586 -11.97 -2.01 14.32
CA GLN A 586 -12.34 -2.64 15.58
C GLN A 586 -13.85 -2.89 15.60
N GLU A 587 -14.68 -1.89 15.31
CA GLU A 587 -16.14 -2.03 15.20
C GLU A 587 -16.53 -3.08 14.16
N GLU A 588 -15.90 -3.09 12.99
CA GLU A 588 -16.17 -4.08 11.92
C GLU A 588 -15.79 -5.51 12.34
N LEU A 589 -14.63 -5.68 12.98
CA LEU A 589 -14.16 -6.98 13.47
C LEU A 589 -15.01 -7.50 14.63
N ILE A 590 -15.39 -6.60 15.53
CA ILE A 590 -16.32 -6.83 16.62
C ILE A 590 -17.66 -7.26 16.01
N LEU A 591 -18.30 -6.45 15.19
CA LEU A 591 -19.57 -6.78 14.51
C LEU A 591 -19.49 -8.16 13.85
N HIS A 592 -18.47 -8.44 13.04
CA HIS A 592 -18.33 -9.74 12.38
C HIS A 592 -18.20 -10.90 13.38
N THR A 593 -17.55 -10.70 14.52
CA THR A 593 -17.44 -11.71 15.58
C THR A 593 -18.80 -11.92 16.27
N TYR A 594 -19.54 -10.85 16.53
CA TYR A 594 -20.76 -10.86 17.34
C TYR A 594 -22.06 -11.13 16.56
N MET A 595 -22.09 -10.88 15.25
CA MET A 595 -23.28 -11.08 14.41
C MET A 595 -23.80 -12.52 14.41
N LYS A 596 -22.92 -13.52 14.60
CA LYS A 596 -23.36 -14.92 14.75
C LYS A 596 -24.17 -15.16 16.01
N PHE A 597 -23.88 -14.44 17.09
CA PHE A 597 -24.55 -14.60 18.38
C PHE A 597 -25.82 -13.75 18.45
N ILE A 598 -25.79 -12.53 17.90
CA ILE A 598 -26.91 -11.59 17.93
C ILE A 598 -28.11 -12.09 17.14
N ASN A 599 -27.88 -12.70 15.97
CA ASN A 599 -28.96 -13.21 15.12
C ASN A 599 -29.83 -14.29 15.81
N ASN A 600 -29.26 -15.01 16.79
CA ASN A 600 -29.96 -16.07 17.50
C ASN A 600 -30.91 -15.54 18.59
N VAL A 601 -30.81 -14.25 18.95
CA VAL A 601 -31.54 -13.64 20.06
C VAL A 601 -32.73 -12.86 19.48
N PRO A 602 -33.98 -13.33 19.66
CA PRO A 602 -35.15 -12.67 19.11
C PRO A 602 -35.30 -11.21 19.57
N LEU A 603 -34.83 -10.90 20.79
CA LEU A 603 -34.86 -9.54 21.36
C LEU A 603 -34.09 -8.53 20.49
N PHE A 604 -32.96 -8.94 19.89
CA PHE A 604 -32.08 -8.03 19.17
C PHE A 604 -32.47 -7.83 17.70
N GLN A 605 -33.40 -8.62 17.17
CA GLN A 605 -33.94 -8.42 15.81
C GLN A 605 -34.70 -7.10 15.67
N TYR A 606 -35.20 -6.54 16.77
CA TYR A 606 -35.93 -5.27 16.78
C TYR A 606 -35.00 -4.04 16.94
N ILE A 607 -33.70 -4.26 17.16
CA ILE A 607 -32.73 -3.20 17.45
C ILE A 607 -32.08 -2.72 16.15
N PRO A 608 -32.10 -1.40 15.83
CA PRO A 608 -31.37 -0.85 14.69
C PRO A 608 -29.86 -1.13 14.77
N GLU A 609 -29.21 -1.36 13.64
CA GLU A 609 -27.77 -1.68 13.56
C GLU A 609 -26.87 -0.64 14.28
N SER A 610 -27.25 0.64 14.27
CA SER A 610 -26.53 1.72 14.96
C SER A 610 -26.51 1.55 16.47
N VAL A 611 -27.64 1.13 17.07
CA VAL A 611 -27.76 0.85 18.51
C VAL A 611 -27.11 -0.49 18.83
N MET A 612 -27.19 -1.46 17.91
CA MET A 612 -26.53 -2.75 18.06
C MET A 612 -25.01 -2.60 18.19
N SER A 613 -24.37 -1.76 17.36
CA SER A 613 -22.93 -1.46 17.48
C SER A 613 -22.55 -0.92 18.86
N GLN A 614 -23.38 -0.03 19.44
CA GLN A 614 -23.16 0.52 20.78
C GLN A 614 -23.27 -0.56 21.87
N LEU A 615 -24.27 -1.45 21.77
CA LEU A 615 -24.46 -2.56 22.70
C LEU A 615 -23.29 -3.55 22.65
N ILE A 616 -22.77 -3.84 21.46
CA ILE A 616 -21.65 -4.77 21.33
C ILE A 616 -20.38 -4.21 21.97
N ASN A 617 -20.14 -2.90 21.87
CA ASN A 617 -18.97 -2.26 22.50
C ASN A 617 -18.98 -2.33 24.04
N VAL A 618 -20.12 -2.61 24.66
CA VAL A 618 -20.27 -2.75 26.13
C VAL A 618 -20.49 -4.20 26.59
N LEU A 619 -20.43 -5.18 25.67
CA LEU A 619 -20.47 -6.59 26.02
C LEU A 619 -19.17 -7.00 26.72
N ASN A 620 -19.32 -7.64 27.88
CA ASN A 620 -18.19 -8.20 28.62
C ASN A 620 -18.07 -9.68 28.31
N PHE A 621 -16.85 -10.16 28.10
CA PHE A 621 -16.57 -11.57 27.85
C PHE A 621 -15.95 -12.21 29.08
N GLU A 622 -16.50 -13.33 29.51
CA GLU A 622 -16.04 -14.09 30.66
C GLU A 622 -15.94 -15.59 30.33
N ILE A 623 -15.02 -16.27 31.02
CA ILE A 623 -14.81 -17.71 30.90
C ILE A 623 -15.09 -18.34 32.26
N TYR A 624 -15.97 -19.33 32.26
CA TYR A 624 -16.34 -20.11 33.44
C TYR A 624 -15.78 -21.53 33.29
N LEU A 625 -15.19 -22.09 34.36
CA LEU A 625 -14.70 -23.47 34.36
C LEU A 625 -15.83 -24.44 34.68
N GLU A 626 -15.58 -25.73 34.47
CA GLU A 626 -16.51 -26.78 34.90
C GLU A 626 -16.86 -26.65 36.40
N ASN A 627 -18.15 -26.81 36.70
CA ASN A 627 -18.79 -26.64 38.01
C ASN A 627 -18.80 -25.19 38.55
N ASP A 628 -18.42 -24.19 37.76
CA ASP A 628 -18.60 -22.80 38.16
C ASP A 628 -20.07 -22.40 38.12
N ILE A 629 -20.53 -21.81 39.23
CA ILE A 629 -21.85 -21.21 39.32
C ILE A 629 -21.76 -19.85 38.61
N ILE A 630 -22.38 -19.76 37.44
CA ILE A 630 -22.45 -18.52 36.66
C ILE A 630 -23.48 -17.58 37.30
N VAL A 631 -24.60 -18.15 37.74
CA VAL A 631 -25.70 -17.44 38.40
C VAL A 631 -26.18 -18.26 39.57
N LYS A 632 -26.39 -17.61 40.72
CA LYS A 632 -26.92 -18.26 41.91
C LYS A 632 -28.35 -17.82 42.20
N ALA A 633 -29.18 -18.77 42.61
CA ALA A 633 -30.54 -18.50 43.04
C ALA A 633 -30.55 -17.57 44.27
N GLY A 634 -31.44 -16.56 44.24
CA GLY A 634 -31.56 -15.53 45.26
C GLY A 634 -30.66 -14.31 45.04
N GLU A 635 -29.68 -14.35 44.13
CA GLU A 635 -28.91 -13.16 43.74
C GLU A 635 -29.75 -12.27 42.82
N GLU A 636 -29.51 -10.94 42.87
CA GLU A 636 -30.21 -10.02 41.97
C GLU A 636 -29.80 -10.25 40.51
N GLY A 637 -30.76 -10.11 39.61
CA GLY A 637 -30.49 -10.18 38.17
C GLY A 637 -29.67 -9.00 37.67
N ASP A 638 -28.45 -9.28 37.21
CA ASP A 638 -27.46 -8.27 36.83
C ASP A 638 -27.40 -8.00 35.31
N GLY A 639 -27.95 -8.89 34.48
CA GLY A 639 -27.90 -8.73 33.03
C GLY A 639 -28.37 -9.94 32.23
N LEU A 640 -28.12 -9.86 30.92
CA LEU A 640 -28.39 -10.89 29.92
C LEU A 640 -27.08 -11.61 29.57
N TYR A 641 -27.13 -12.94 29.52
CA TYR A 641 -25.98 -13.81 29.30
C TYR A 641 -26.16 -14.60 28.01
N PHE A 642 -25.11 -14.64 27.18
CA PHE A 642 -25.06 -15.37 25.92
C PHE A 642 -24.00 -16.46 25.98
N ILE A 643 -24.37 -17.67 25.62
CA ILE A 643 -23.47 -18.81 25.58
C ILE A 643 -22.80 -18.83 24.21
N ALA A 644 -21.53 -18.42 24.17
CA ALA A 644 -20.76 -18.42 22.93
C ALA A 644 -20.23 -19.81 22.59
N SER A 645 -19.80 -20.54 23.61
CA SER A 645 -19.35 -21.94 23.52
C SER A 645 -19.41 -22.60 24.89
N GLY A 646 -19.82 -23.85 24.95
CA GLY A 646 -19.98 -24.65 26.16
C GLY A 646 -21.43 -24.89 26.56
N THR A 647 -21.63 -25.83 27.48
CA THR A 647 -22.94 -26.24 27.99
C THR A 647 -23.11 -25.86 29.45
N VAL A 648 -24.26 -25.27 29.79
CA VAL A 648 -24.63 -24.94 31.17
C VAL A 648 -25.87 -25.71 31.61
N ALA A 649 -25.89 -26.15 32.86
CA ALA A 649 -27.03 -26.80 33.50
C ALA A 649 -27.82 -25.80 34.36
N ILE A 650 -29.14 -25.87 34.26
CA ILE A 650 -30.05 -25.12 35.12
C ILE A 650 -30.54 -26.03 36.25
N TYR A 651 -30.31 -25.61 37.49
CA TYR A 651 -30.79 -26.26 38.69
C TYR A 651 -31.84 -25.40 39.38
N ASN A 652 -32.90 -26.03 39.90
CA ASN A 652 -33.86 -25.32 40.74
C ASN A 652 -33.26 -25.00 42.14
N ASN A 653 -34.03 -24.31 42.99
CA ASN A 653 -33.63 -24.01 44.38
C ASN A 653 -33.35 -25.25 45.25
N LEU A 654 -33.82 -26.43 44.82
CA LEU A 654 -33.58 -27.72 45.48
C LEU A 654 -32.40 -28.49 44.87
N TRP A 655 -31.57 -27.83 44.03
CA TRP A 655 -30.44 -28.45 43.31
C TRP A 655 -30.82 -29.65 42.43
N LYS A 656 -32.07 -29.69 41.97
CA LYS A 656 -32.52 -30.66 40.97
C LYS A 656 -32.33 -30.05 39.58
N GLU A 657 -31.63 -30.79 38.72
CA GLU A 657 -31.38 -30.43 37.33
C GLU A 657 -32.70 -30.35 36.56
N VAL A 658 -32.88 -29.27 35.81
CA VAL A 658 -34.09 -28.97 35.04
C VAL A 658 -33.84 -29.19 33.56
N CYS A 659 -32.80 -28.55 33.02
CA CYS A 659 -32.41 -28.66 31.62
C CYS A 659 -30.99 -28.14 31.39
N HIS A 660 -30.47 -28.39 30.18
CA HIS A 660 -29.20 -27.86 29.70
C HIS A 660 -29.43 -26.80 28.61
N LEU A 661 -28.55 -25.80 28.58
CA LEU A 661 -28.46 -24.81 27.52
C LEU A 661 -27.11 -24.97 26.82
N GLU A 662 -27.14 -25.00 25.49
CA GLU A 662 -25.99 -25.23 24.63
C GLU A 662 -25.55 -23.95 23.89
N ASP A 663 -24.47 -24.05 23.13
CA ASP A 663 -23.91 -22.99 22.27
C ASP A 663 -24.97 -22.24 21.47
N GLY A 664 -24.92 -20.90 21.52
CA GLY A 664 -25.80 -20.01 20.76
C GLY A 664 -27.13 -19.71 21.43
N THR A 665 -27.41 -20.29 22.60
CA THR A 665 -28.55 -19.95 23.45
C THR A 665 -28.22 -18.79 24.41
N TYR A 666 -29.25 -18.26 25.08
CA TYR A 666 -29.13 -17.11 25.99
C TYR A 666 -30.08 -17.25 27.18
N PHE A 667 -29.80 -16.53 28.26
CA PHE A 667 -30.67 -16.46 29.45
C PHE A 667 -30.58 -15.11 30.16
N GLY A 668 -31.62 -14.79 30.94
CA GLY A 668 -31.67 -13.57 31.75
C GLY A 668 -32.15 -12.31 31.04
N ASP A 669 -32.82 -12.44 29.90
CA ASP A 669 -33.38 -11.33 29.12
C ASP A 669 -34.38 -10.47 29.92
N VAL A 670 -35.16 -11.10 30.81
CA VAL A 670 -36.10 -10.42 31.71
C VAL A 670 -35.40 -9.45 32.67
N PHE A 671 -34.20 -9.78 33.13
CA PHE A 671 -33.47 -8.98 34.12
C PHE A 671 -32.93 -7.66 33.54
N LEU A 672 -32.87 -7.51 32.22
CA LEU A 672 -32.52 -6.22 31.60
C LEU A 672 -33.54 -5.12 31.90
N PHE A 673 -34.81 -5.49 32.10
CA PHE A 673 -35.92 -4.55 32.22
C PHE A 673 -36.46 -4.42 33.64
N LEU A 674 -36.54 -5.53 34.38
CA LEU A 674 -37.13 -5.55 35.71
C LEU A 674 -36.06 -5.36 36.80
N LYS A 675 -36.25 -4.34 37.65
CA LYS A 675 -35.38 -4.06 38.80
C LYS A 675 -35.79 -4.93 39.99
N SER A 676 -34.80 -5.32 40.81
CA SER A 676 -34.99 -6.06 42.08
C SER A 676 -35.68 -7.43 41.93
N MET A 677 -35.58 -8.04 40.75
CA MET A 677 -35.90 -9.45 40.55
C MET A 677 -34.66 -10.28 40.88
N HIS A 678 -34.87 -11.38 41.61
CA HIS A 678 -33.83 -12.33 41.93
C HIS A 678 -33.87 -13.53 40.97
N HIS A 679 -32.72 -14.17 40.78
CA HIS A 679 -32.65 -15.42 40.06
C HIS A 679 -33.39 -16.52 40.82
N ASN A 680 -34.28 -17.26 40.14
CA ASN A 680 -35.06 -18.36 40.72
C ASN A 680 -34.41 -19.74 40.53
N VAL A 681 -33.25 -19.77 39.88
CA VAL A 681 -32.52 -20.97 39.49
C VAL A 681 -31.03 -20.73 39.64
N ASN A 682 -30.27 -21.80 39.88
CA ASN A 682 -28.81 -21.79 39.79
C ASN A 682 -28.41 -22.22 38.37
N ILE A 683 -27.46 -21.51 37.76
CA ILE A 683 -26.93 -21.87 36.45
C ILE A 683 -25.45 -22.21 36.64
N VAL A 684 -25.08 -23.43 36.28
CA VAL A 684 -23.75 -23.99 36.52
C VAL A 684 -23.14 -24.44 35.21
N ALA A 685 -21.89 -24.09 34.98
CA ALA A 685 -21.13 -24.56 33.83
C ALA A 685 -20.84 -26.07 33.96
N ILE A 686 -21.22 -26.87 32.96
CA ILE A 686 -20.93 -28.31 32.92
C ILE A 686 -19.54 -28.54 32.34
N GLU A 687 -19.16 -27.71 31.38
CA GLU A 687 -17.84 -27.69 30.76
C GLU A 687 -17.30 -26.25 30.76
N ILE A 688 -16.10 -26.04 30.21
CA ILE A 688 -15.54 -24.68 30.10
C ILE A 688 -16.42 -23.85 29.16
N CYS A 689 -17.11 -22.86 29.73
CA CYS A 689 -18.05 -22.02 29.02
C CYS A 689 -17.47 -20.64 28.72
N GLU A 690 -17.65 -20.19 27.49
CA GLU A 690 -17.37 -18.84 27.01
C GLU A 690 -18.68 -18.06 26.97
N ILE A 691 -18.81 -17.04 27.81
CA ILE A 691 -20.07 -16.32 28.02
C ILE A 691 -19.87 -14.82 27.76
N TYR A 692 -20.79 -14.23 26.99
CA TYR A 692 -20.88 -12.77 26.87
C TYR A 692 -22.00 -12.25 27.77
N ILE A 693 -21.70 -11.19 28.50
CA ILE A 693 -22.59 -10.59 29.50
C ILE A 693 -22.89 -9.16 29.08
N LEU A 694 -24.19 -8.87 28.95
CA LEU A 694 -24.73 -7.52 28.82
C LEU A 694 -25.33 -7.11 30.15
N TYR A 695 -24.58 -6.33 30.92
CA TYR A 695 -25.04 -5.81 32.20
C TYR A 695 -26.22 -4.85 32.02
N ARG A 696 -27.20 -4.94 32.92
CA ARG A 696 -28.39 -4.09 32.94
C ARG A 696 -28.03 -2.60 32.96
N THR A 697 -27.02 -2.23 33.75
CA THR A 697 -26.55 -0.84 33.88
C THR A 697 -26.10 -0.28 32.53
N ASN A 698 -25.30 -1.05 31.78
CA ASN A 698 -24.81 -0.65 30.46
C ASN A 698 -25.95 -0.60 29.42
N PHE A 699 -26.86 -1.58 29.47
CA PHE A 699 -28.04 -1.60 28.60
C PHE A 699 -28.95 -0.40 28.85
N GLN A 700 -29.28 -0.10 30.11
CA GLN A 700 -30.14 1.02 30.47
C GLN A 700 -29.55 2.36 30.02
N LEU A 701 -28.24 2.57 30.22
CA LEU A 701 -27.56 3.79 29.80
C LEU A 701 -27.65 4.04 28.28
N ILE A 702 -27.61 2.99 27.47
CA ILE A 702 -27.78 3.09 25.99
C ILE A 702 -29.25 3.28 25.62
N MET A 703 -30.16 2.70 26.38
CA MET A 703 -31.60 2.78 26.14
C MET A 703 -32.21 4.11 26.60
N GLU A 704 -31.56 4.85 27.51
CA GLU A 704 -31.96 6.21 27.90
C GLU A 704 -32.04 7.17 26.71
N SER A 705 -31.18 7.00 25.70
CA SER A 705 -31.24 7.79 24.46
C SER A 705 -32.26 7.26 23.44
N HIS A 706 -32.89 6.11 23.70
CA HIS A 706 -33.83 5.44 22.78
C HIS A 706 -35.08 4.89 23.53
N PRO A 707 -35.90 5.76 24.16
CA PRO A 707 -37.01 5.32 25.01
C PRO A 707 -38.11 4.55 24.25
N ASP A 708 -38.34 4.87 22.98
CA ASP A 708 -39.32 4.16 22.15
C ASP A 708 -38.91 2.71 21.89
N LEU A 709 -37.62 2.48 21.64
CA LEU A 709 -37.06 1.14 21.45
C LEU A 709 -37.15 0.33 22.75
N PHE A 710 -36.85 0.95 23.89
CA PHE A 710 -36.99 0.32 25.20
C PHE A 710 -38.41 -0.21 25.43
N ASN A 711 -39.44 0.58 25.10
CA ASN A 711 -40.84 0.16 25.23
C ASN A 711 -41.21 -1.00 24.30
N VAL A 712 -40.69 -1.01 23.08
CA VAL A 712 -40.90 -2.13 22.12
C VAL A 712 -40.27 -3.41 22.66
N LEU A 713 -39.03 -3.34 23.13
CA LEU A 713 -38.32 -4.48 23.71
C LEU A 713 -39.00 -4.98 24.99
N TYR A 714 -39.44 -4.05 25.86
CA TYR A 714 -40.19 -4.38 27.07
C TYR A 714 -41.48 -5.14 26.76
N ASN A 715 -42.23 -4.69 25.75
CA ASN A 715 -43.46 -5.37 25.31
C ASN A 715 -43.19 -6.73 24.67
N ALA A 716 -42.04 -6.92 24.02
CA ALA A 716 -41.64 -8.21 23.46
C ALA A 716 -41.32 -9.21 24.58
N VAL A 717 -40.59 -8.77 25.61
CA VAL A 717 -40.24 -9.60 26.78
C VAL A 717 -41.45 -9.89 27.66
N SER A 718 -42.34 -8.92 27.90
CA SER A 718 -43.55 -9.14 28.70
C SER A 718 -44.50 -10.18 28.08
N LYS A 719 -44.55 -10.28 26.74
CA LYS A 719 -45.26 -11.35 26.02
C LYS A 719 -44.61 -12.72 26.18
N HIS A 720 -43.29 -12.79 26.35
CA HIS A 720 -42.57 -14.03 26.66
C HIS A 720 -42.82 -14.49 28.09
N VAL A 721 -42.80 -13.58 29.07
CA VAL A 721 -43.04 -13.88 30.49
C VAL A 721 -44.49 -14.31 30.75
N ASN A 722 -45.46 -13.77 30.00
CA ASN A 722 -46.88 -14.12 30.14
C ASN A 722 -47.32 -15.36 29.32
N LYS A 723 -46.41 -15.99 28.56
CA LYS A 723 -46.67 -17.33 28.04
C LYS A 723 -46.35 -18.34 29.16
N PRO A 724 -47.29 -19.21 29.54
CA PRO A 724 -46.95 -20.33 30.41
C PRO A 724 -46.04 -21.27 29.60
N SER A 725 -44.74 -21.13 29.77
CA SER A 725 -43.78 -22.16 29.40
C SER A 725 -43.97 -23.34 30.36
N LEU A 726 -44.18 -24.52 29.78
CA LEU A 726 -44.21 -25.84 30.42
C LEU A 726 -43.17 -26.00 31.55
#